data_AF-A0A2D6R526-F1
#
_entry.id   AF-A0A2D6R526-F1
#
_cell.length_a   1.000
_cell.length_b   1.000
_cell.length_c   1.000
_cell.angle_alpha   90.00
_cell.angle_beta   90.00
_cell.angle_gamma   90.00
#
_symmetry.space_group_name_H-M   'P 1'
#
loop_
_entity.id
_entity.type
_entity.pdbx_description
1 polymer ?
#
loop_
_entity_poly.entity_id
_entity_poly.type
_entity_poly.pdbx_seq_one_letter_code
_entity_poly.pdbx_strand_id
1 'polypeptide(L)'
;MRFILDATEVDAAVDDSLFAAAERAGLHIPTSCAKQGRCRECLVEVEAGAEYLSEPSPEESHLQGNFRLACRAHLVRDGEVRCHTLRRNALRIEEAFADDAASRAVDPIVERVGKAAVRDGEVIETHAERILGLAVDLGTTTVVVALFDLESGVRLATQAFENPQRFGGSDVIARIHFDTTHPGRLLQRTLLGYLQRAINALPCANHDIFEMTVAANTTMRDLLFGLDVQSVGQMPYQSLTEQQLQRGEVETTSLSMPAKTLRLPLHPRAMVYGLPLIGSHVGADAAACLLATGMGDREAVSVLMDVGTNTEVIIGNRERLVAASCPAGPAFEGGGLSCGVPGLDGAIEHLTIDEHGQTTYQVIGGGDPIGICGSGLIDLLSKLRRTGRMNAQGRLTDGEGSFAVGPHGMRLTEFDINELGQAKGANTAGLLVALKRFGIDVREVRTFYLAGGFATHVDVDAAQMLGLLPSLPASAFVKVGNASLQGAAMALRSGADRQRLEDHVRRIEHLRLETDPEFFDYFVDGCQFKALPGGLDPLLGFRTSRRIEQTPSVAALTRALGSPARRPLPETMHETIDEALTLYEQHGQAWVWSRAVEIERIDNQSFVAGGQRFHSELLASRYTSADAHAVIAMAVSAGHWVDGETEARWADRPDLAVVLDRLAAAVVQETMQAMTIDLCRTAEAHELCLLPPYSPGYTGWAMDDQHRLARLLRDDESGPSASDLEVLDSGMVRPKNAQLALFALSRGPTNDQMRAFHPCQSCDLRGCRFRQDGYVSSAP
;
A
#
# COMPACT_ATOMS: atom_id res chain seq x y z
N MET A 1 -23.16 27.74 32.01
CA MET A 1 -23.32 26.53 31.18
C MET A 1 -22.01 26.22 30.52
N ARG A 2 -21.71 24.96 30.21
CA ARG A 2 -20.44 24.60 29.57
C ARG A 2 -20.71 24.21 28.13
N PHE A 3 -20.58 25.16 27.22
CA PHE A 3 -20.63 24.87 25.78
C PHE A 3 -19.20 24.73 25.28
N ILE A 4 -18.88 23.61 24.64
CA ILE A 4 -17.57 23.34 24.06
C ILE A 4 -17.77 23.20 22.55
N LEU A 5 -17.13 24.06 21.77
CA LEU A 5 -17.12 24.00 20.30
C LEU A 5 -15.70 23.87 19.80
N ASP A 6 -15.40 22.85 18.99
CA ASP A 6 -14.05 22.63 18.43
C ASP A 6 -12.97 22.64 19.53
N ALA A 7 -13.22 21.88 20.61
CA ALA A 7 -12.42 21.83 21.84
C ALA A 7 -12.20 23.17 22.59
N THR A 8 -12.89 24.24 22.18
CA THR A 8 -12.84 25.56 22.82
C THR A 8 -14.05 25.75 23.73
N GLU A 9 -13.82 26.11 25.00
CA GLU A 9 -14.91 26.50 25.90
C GLU A 9 -15.50 27.85 25.49
N VAL A 10 -16.83 27.90 25.42
CA VAL A 10 -17.61 29.04 24.96
C VAL A 10 -18.63 29.39 26.04
N ASP A 11 -18.64 30.66 26.44
CA ASP A 11 -19.66 31.18 27.34
C ASP A 11 -21.03 31.24 26.65
N ALA A 12 -21.98 30.50 27.22
CA ALA A 12 -23.34 30.39 26.72
C ALA A 12 -24.38 30.46 27.84
N ALA A 13 -25.55 31.00 27.51
CA ALA A 13 -26.72 31.11 28.38
C ALA A 13 -27.90 30.33 27.79
N VAL A 14 -28.91 30.07 28.63
CA VAL A 14 -30.19 29.53 28.18
C VAL A 14 -30.79 30.47 27.12
N ASP A 15 -31.43 29.88 26.12
CA ASP A 15 -31.98 30.46 24.89
C ASP A 15 -30.94 30.92 23.85
N ASP A 16 -29.63 30.87 24.14
CA ASP A 16 -28.64 31.07 23.09
C ASP A 16 -28.72 29.96 22.05
N SER A 17 -28.70 30.35 20.78
CA SER A 17 -28.35 29.38 19.74
C SER A 17 -26.86 29.06 19.83
N LEU A 18 -26.48 27.83 19.51
CA LEU A 18 -25.07 27.43 19.42
C LEU A 18 -24.26 28.38 18.52
N PHE A 19 -24.89 28.88 17.45
CA PHE A 19 -24.31 29.90 16.56
C PHE A 19 -24.04 31.22 17.28
N ALA A 20 -25.01 31.75 18.01
CA ALA A 20 -24.86 33.02 18.71
C ALA A 20 -23.79 32.94 19.80
N ALA A 21 -23.74 31.83 20.53
CA ALA A 21 -22.71 31.58 21.53
C ALA A 21 -21.31 31.52 20.89
N ALA A 22 -21.15 30.74 19.82
CA ALA A 22 -19.89 30.63 19.08
C ALA A 22 -19.41 31.98 18.52
N GLU A 23 -20.31 32.76 17.91
CA GLU A 23 -19.98 34.07 17.33
C GLU A 23 -19.48 35.06 18.39
N ARG A 24 -20.06 35.05 19.60
CA ARG A 24 -19.57 35.89 20.72
C ARG A 24 -18.18 35.48 21.19
N ALA A 25 -17.83 34.20 21.10
CA ALA A 25 -16.49 33.71 21.40
C ALA A 25 -15.50 33.91 20.24
N GLY A 26 -15.91 34.55 19.13
CA GLY A 26 -15.08 34.74 17.95
C GLY A 26 -14.89 33.48 17.10
N LEU A 27 -15.62 32.40 17.40
CA LEU A 27 -15.63 31.17 16.62
C LEU A 27 -16.57 31.33 15.43
N HIS A 28 -16.04 31.14 14.22
CA HIS A 28 -16.77 31.44 13.00
C HIS A 28 -17.45 30.21 12.39
N ILE A 29 -18.72 30.01 12.75
CA ILE A 29 -19.60 29.01 12.10
C ILE A 29 -20.10 29.53 10.74
N PRO A 30 -20.04 28.74 9.65
CA PRO A 30 -20.52 29.18 8.32
C PRO A 30 -22.01 29.54 8.29
N THR A 31 -22.38 30.65 7.64
CA THR A 31 -23.78 30.98 7.35
C THR A 31 -23.94 31.96 6.19
N SER A 32 -24.87 31.67 5.28
CA SER A 32 -25.26 32.58 4.18
C SER A 32 -26.73 33.01 4.23
N CYS A 33 -27.53 32.53 5.20
CA CYS A 33 -28.96 32.83 5.32
C CYS A 33 -29.32 33.75 6.50
N ALA A 34 -28.35 34.47 7.04
CA ALA A 34 -28.55 35.29 8.25
C ALA A 34 -29.24 34.51 9.39
N LYS A 35 -28.75 33.29 9.66
CA LYS A 35 -29.17 32.46 10.81
C LYS A 35 -30.64 31.98 10.77
N GLN A 36 -31.26 31.94 9.59
CA GLN A 36 -32.65 31.47 9.38
C GLN A 36 -32.78 29.95 9.17
N GLY A 37 -31.69 29.18 9.26
CA GLY A 37 -31.70 27.73 8.97
C GLY A 37 -31.88 27.35 7.49
N ARG A 38 -31.93 28.32 6.56
CA ARG A 38 -32.25 28.08 5.14
C ARG A 38 -31.03 27.73 4.26
N CYS A 39 -29.84 28.23 4.62
CA CYS A 39 -28.59 27.93 3.90
C CYS A 39 -28.07 26.52 4.20
N ARG A 40 -28.35 26.02 5.41
CA ARG A 40 -27.92 24.71 5.92
C ARG A 40 -26.39 24.54 6.06
N GLU A 41 -25.66 25.65 6.06
CA GLU A 41 -24.19 25.67 6.16
C GLU A 41 -23.67 25.62 7.60
N CYS A 42 -24.46 26.12 8.56
CA CYS A 42 -24.09 26.20 9.98
C CYS A 42 -24.20 24.84 10.69
N LEU A 43 -23.81 23.78 10.02
CA LEU A 43 -23.90 22.42 10.52
C LEU A 43 -22.90 22.21 11.65
N VAL A 44 -23.37 21.58 12.73
CA VAL A 44 -22.54 21.10 13.84
C VAL A 44 -22.93 19.67 14.17
N GLU A 45 -21.95 18.86 14.54
CA GLU A 45 -22.15 17.51 15.08
C GLU A 45 -22.13 17.62 16.62
N VAL A 46 -23.18 17.12 17.28
CA VAL A 46 -23.29 17.12 18.74
C VAL A 46 -22.70 15.82 19.29
N GLU A 47 -21.55 15.88 19.96
CA GLU A 47 -20.93 14.70 20.57
C GLU A 47 -21.61 14.31 21.88
N ALA A 48 -21.98 15.30 22.69
CA ALA A 48 -22.58 15.10 24.00
C ALA A 48 -23.50 16.27 24.36
N GLY A 49 -24.50 15.99 25.19
CA GLY A 49 -25.40 17.01 25.72
C GLY A 49 -26.53 17.42 24.78
N ALA A 50 -26.92 16.55 23.84
CA ALA A 50 -28.06 16.80 22.95
C ALA A 50 -29.37 17.04 23.71
N GLU A 51 -29.51 16.45 24.91
CA GLU A 51 -30.63 16.64 25.82
C GLU A 51 -30.73 18.08 26.38
N TYR A 52 -29.64 18.85 26.37
CA TYR A 52 -29.65 20.25 26.80
C TYR A 52 -30.00 21.22 25.67
N LEU A 53 -30.22 20.71 24.45
CA LEU A 53 -30.62 21.48 23.28
C LEU A 53 -32.14 21.44 23.06
N SER A 54 -32.64 22.44 22.34
CA SER A 54 -34.02 22.47 21.85
C SER A 54 -34.29 21.29 20.94
N GLU A 55 -35.55 20.86 20.89
CA GLU A 55 -36.01 19.90 19.89
C GLU A 55 -35.66 20.37 18.46
N PRO A 56 -35.36 19.45 17.53
CA PRO A 56 -35.07 19.80 16.14
C PRO A 56 -36.20 20.62 15.51
N SER A 57 -35.85 21.76 14.90
CA SER A 57 -36.82 22.62 14.23
C SER A 57 -37.22 22.04 12.85
N PRO A 58 -38.31 22.49 12.22
CA PRO A 58 -38.70 22.03 10.88
C PRO A 58 -37.60 22.25 9.83
N GLU A 59 -36.76 23.28 10.00
CA GLU A 59 -35.61 23.53 9.14
C GLU A 59 -34.53 22.44 9.25
N GLU A 60 -34.49 21.69 10.35
CA GLU A 60 -33.55 20.60 10.65
C GLU A 60 -34.08 19.22 10.24
N SER A 61 -35.29 19.10 9.68
CA SER A 61 -35.95 17.82 9.38
C SER A 61 -35.20 16.90 8.40
N HIS A 62 -34.19 17.42 7.72
CA HIS A 62 -33.35 16.73 6.76
C HIS A 62 -32.05 16.22 7.38
N LEU A 63 -31.74 16.61 8.62
CA LEU A 63 -30.57 16.14 9.35
C LEU A 63 -30.89 14.82 10.03
N GLN A 64 -29.91 13.93 10.07
CA GLN A 64 -30.00 12.63 10.73
C GLN A 64 -28.94 12.53 11.83
N GLY A 65 -29.16 11.61 12.78
CA GLY A 65 -28.22 11.37 13.87
C GLY A 65 -28.00 12.61 14.75
N ASN A 66 -26.73 12.91 15.03
CA ASN A 66 -26.33 13.96 15.97
C ASN A 66 -26.10 15.32 15.32
N PHE A 67 -26.46 15.48 14.05
CA PHE A 67 -26.26 16.73 13.33
C PHE A 67 -27.36 17.75 13.63
N ARG A 68 -26.95 18.99 13.90
CA ARG A 68 -27.85 20.13 14.14
C ARG A 68 -27.44 21.33 13.30
N LEU A 69 -28.38 22.22 13.05
CA LEU A 69 -28.06 23.56 12.56
C LEU A 69 -27.74 24.43 13.76
N ALA A 70 -26.51 24.91 13.90
CA ALA A 70 -26.09 25.73 15.04
C ALA A 70 -26.98 26.97 15.25
N CYS A 71 -27.57 27.53 14.19
CA CYS A 71 -28.49 28.67 14.30
C CYS A 71 -29.91 28.31 14.77
N ARG A 72 -30.25 27.02 14.85
CA ARG A 72 -31.56 26.48 15.26
C ARG A 72 -31.50 25.64 16.53
N ALA A 73 -30.33 25.11 16.87
CA ALA A 73 -30.09 24.45 18.15
C ALA A 73 -29.89 25.50 19.24
N HIS A 74 -30.89 25.64 20.12
CA HIS A 74 -30.86 26.53 21.27
C HIS A 74 -30.58 25.76 22.55
N LEU A 75 -29.82 26.34 23.47
CA LEU A 75 -29.61 25.80 24.80
C LEU A 75 -30.86 26.02 25.65
N VAL A 76 -31.53 24.96 26.11
CA VAL A 76 -32.83 25.09 26.81
C VAL A 76 -32.75 24.85 28.33
N ARG A 77 -31.61 24.36 28.84
CA ARG A 77 -31.37 24.13 30.27
C ARG A 77 -29.87 24.02 30.56
N ASP A 78 -29.49 24.24 31.81
CA ASP A 78 -28.10 24.10 32.26
C ASP A 78 -27.54 22.68 32.04
N GLY A 79 -26.35 22.62 31.44
CA GLY A 79 -25.63 21.38 31.15
C GLY A 79 -24.28 21.62 30.47
N GLU A 80 -23.59 20.52 30.17
CA GLU A 80 -22.44 20.52 29.27
C GLU A 80 -22.91 20.07 27.87
N VAL A 81 -22.69 20.90 26.86
CA VAL A 81 -22.90 20.55 25.45
C VAL A 81 -21.56 20.58 24.74
N ARG A 82 -21.22 19.49 24.07
CA ARG A 82 -20.01 19.40 23.25
C ARG A 82 -20.40 19.22 21.79
N CYS A 83 -19.90 20.12 20.95
CA CYS A 83 -20.13 20.08 19.51
C CYS A 83 -18.83 20.30 18.76
N HIS A 84 -18.81 19.87 17.50
CA HIS A 84 -17.78 20.26 16.54
C HIS A 84 -18.40 20.82 15.29
N THR A 85 -17.74 21.82 14.72
CA THR A 85 -17.97 22.24 13.35
C THR A 85 -17.30 21.24 12.39
N LEU A 86 -17.62 21.33 11.11
CA LEU A 86 -16.94 20.54 10.05
C LEU A 86 -15.48 21.00 9.79
N ARG A 87 -14.90 21.74 10.74
CA ARG A 87 -13.49 22.12 10.80
C ARG A 87 -12.91 21.46 12.04
N ARG A 88 -12.69 20.14 11.98
CA ARG A 88 -11.86 19.48 12.98
C ARG A 88 -10.49 20.16 13.05
N ASN A 89 -9.83 20.05 14.22
CA ASN A 89 -8.44 20.48 14.46
C ASN A 89 -7.56 20.22 13.23
N ALA A 90 -6.61 21.13 12.98
CA ALA A 90 -5.82 21.25 11.75
C ALA A 90 -5.58 19.90 11.04
N LEU A 91 -6.43 19.60 10.04
CA LEU A 91 -6.27 18.41 9.20
C LEU A 91 -4.87 18.44 8.60
N ARG A 92 -4.09 17.38 8.82
CA ARG A 92 -2.77 17.26 8.21
C ARG A 92 -2.96 17.06 6.71
N ILE A 93 -2.59 18.08 5.93
CA ILE A 93 -2.58 17.98 4.48
C ILE A 93 -1.29 17.26 4.11
N GLU A 94 -1.41 16.02 3.66
CA GLU A 94 -0.26 15.25 3.18
C GLU A 94 0.34 15.93 1.95
N GLU A 95 1.62 16.29 2.04
CA GLU A 95 2.36 16.78 0.88
C GLU A 95 2.70 15.60 -0.02
N ALA A 96 2.45 15.76 -1.32
CA ALA A 96 2.78 14.74 -2.31
C ALA A 96 4.29 14.44 -2.33
N PHE A 97 4.65 13.20 -2.67
CA PHE A 97 6.05 12.82 -2.88
C PHE A 97 6.70 13.72 -3.95
N ALA A 98 7.88 14.24 -3.64
CA ALA A 98 8.61 15.13 -4.52
C ALA A 98 9.26 14.33 -5.66
N ASP A 99 8.54 14.18 -6.78
CA ASP A 99 9.18 13.86 -8.06
C ASP A 99 8.53 14.65 -9.22
N ASP A 100 9.38 15.37 -9.95
CA ASP A 100 9.19 16.04 -11.25
C ASP A 100 8.00 17.00 -11.49
N ALA A 101 7.12 17.27 -10.52
CA ALA A 101 6.04 18.26 -10.70
C ALA A 101 6.54 19.70 -10.94
N ALA A 102 7.82 19.99 -10.67
CA ALA A 102 8.51 21.25 -10.94
C ALA A 102 9.36 21.23 -12.23
N SER A 103 9.60 20.06 -12.84
CA SER A 103 10.38 19.92 -14.08
C SER A 103 9.52 19.78 -15.33
N ARG A 104 8.24 19.42 -15.18
CA ARG A 104 7.28 19.36 -16.30
C ARG A 104 6.93 20.75 -16.83
N ALA A 105 6.86 20.86 -18.15
CA ALA A 105 6.45 22.08 -18.83
C ALA A 105 5.03 22.49 -18.42
N VAL A 106 4.87 23.76 -18.08
CA VAL A 106 3.58 24.39 -17.77
C VAL A 106 2.96 24.84 -19.08
N ASP A 107 1.75 24.32 -19.36
CA ASP A 107 0.97 24.55 -20.58
C ASP A 107 -0.53 24.60 -20.21
N PRO A 108 -0.95 25.58 -19.40
CA PRO A 108 -2.32 25.67 -18.91
C PRO A 108 -3.29 25.99 -20.06
N ILE A 109 -4.55 25.57 -19.90
CA ILE A 109 -5.62 25.88 -20.87
C ILE A 109 -5.91 27.39 -20.94
N VAL A 110 -5.67 28.11 -19.83
CA VAL A 110 -5.75 29.57 -19.77
C VAL A 110 -4.33 30.16 -19.74
N GLU A 111 -3.98 30.88 -20.78
CA GLU A 111 -2.65 31.44 -20.99
C GLU A 111 -2.65 32.97 -21.04
N ARG A 112 -1.48 33.58 -20.82
CA ARG A 112 -1.27 35.02 -20.98
C ARG A 112 -0.81 35.34 -22.40
N VAL A 113 -1.57 36.19 -23.08
CA VAL A 113 -1.15 36.79 -24.37
C VAL A 113 -1.06 38.31 -24.19
N GLY A 114 0.16 38.81 -24.01
CA GLY A 114 0.41 40.21 -23.66
C GLY A 114 -0.17 40.55 -22.28
N LYS A 115 -1.24 41.36 -22.25
CA LYS A 115 -1.97 41.70 -21.02
C LYS A 115 -3.26 40.89 -20.83
N ALA A 116 -3.68 40.17 -21.85
CA ALA A 116 -4.93 39.43 -21.85
C ALA A 116 -4.74 38.01 -21.30
N ALA A 117 -5.76 37.49 -20.65
CA ALA A 117 -5.92 36.06 -20.44
C ALA A 117 -6.73 35.50 -21.61
N VAL A 118 -6.27 34.38 -22.17
CA VAL A 118 -6.84 33.72 -23.36
C VAL A 118 -7.09 32.25 -23.04
N ARG A 119 -8.21 31.71 -23.50
CA ARG A 119 -8.53 30.28 -23.45
C ARG A 119 -8.89 29.78 -24.84
N ASP A 120 -8.21 28.76 -25.34
CA ASP A 120 -8.44 28.18 -26.67
C ASP A 120 -8.45 29.24 -27.80
N GLY A 121 -7.57 30.23 -27.71
CA GLY A 121 -7.49 31.36 -28.64
C GLY A 121 -8.55 32.47 -28.44
N GLU A 122 -9.49 32.31 -27.51
CA GLU A 122 -10.50 33.31 -27.17
C GLU A 122 -10.06 34.19 -25.98
N VAL A 123 -10.09 35.52 -26.14
CA VAL A 123 -9.81 36.45 -25.04
C VAL A 123 -10.91 36.35 -23.97
N ILE A 124 -10.54 35.90 -22.77
CA ILE A 124 -11.46 35.81 -21.62
C ILE A 124 -11.39 37.04 -20.71
N GLU A 125 -10.22 37.69 -20.60
CA GLU A 125 -10.03 38.97 -19.92
C GLU A 125 -8.99 39.78 -20.69
N THR A 126 -9.28 41.05 -20.94
CA THR A 126 -8.40 41.96 -21.70
C THR A 126 -7.20 42.45 -20.88
N HIS A 127 -7.36 42.52 -19.55
CA HIS A 127 -6.31 42.93 -18.63
C HIS A 127 -6.32 42.09 -17.36
N ALA A 128 -5.57 40.98 -17.36
CA ALA A 128 -5.40 40.14 -16.19
C ALA A 128 -4.13 40.54 -15.43
N GLU A 129 -4.23 40.84 -14.14
CA GLU A 129 -3.03 41.05 -13.31
C GLU A 129 -2.33 39.72 -13.04
N ARG A 130 -3.10 38.70 -12.67
CA ARG A 130 -2.63 37.34 -12.40
C ARG A 130 -3.49 36.34 -13.15
N ILE A 131 -2.95 35.18 -13.47
CA ILE A 131 -3.70 34.06 -14.05
C ILE A 131 -3.56 32.87 -13.10
N LEU A 132 -4.59 32.64 -12.30
CA LEU A 132 -4.60 31.62 -11.26
C LEU A 132 -5.61 30.51 -11.57
N GLY A 133 -5.39 29.36 -10.94
CA GLY A 133 -6.31 28.22 -11.02
C GLY A 133 -6.37 27.43 -9.71
N LEU A 134 -7.40 26.60 -9.59
CA LEU A 134 -7.62 25.74 -8.43
C LEU A 134 -7.54 24.26 -8.84
N ALA A 135 -6.81 23.46 -8.08
CA ALA A 135 -6.92 22.02 -8.12
C ALA A 135 -7.66 21.56 -6.87
N VAL A 136 -8.69 20.73 -7.04
CA VAL A 136 -9.53 20.26 -5.93
C VAL A 136 -9.57 18.73 -5.93
N ASP A 137 -9.23 18.17 -4.78
CA ASP A 137 -9.50 16.78 -4.43
C ASP A 137 -10.75 16.74 -3.55
N LEU A 138 -11.83 16.20 -4.09
CA LEU A 138 -13.14 16.12 -3.46
C LEU A 138 -13.41 14.67 -3.05
N GLY A 139 -12.85 14.29 -1.90
CA GLY A 139 -13.07 12.99 -1.27
C GLY A 139 -14.39 12.91 -0.51
N THR A 140 -14.78 11.69 -0.14
CA THR A 140 -15.98 11.44 0.67
C THR A 140 -15.84 12.05 2.06
N THR A 141 -14.67 11.95 2.68
CA THR A 141 -14.42 12.45 4.05
C THR A 141 -13.79 13.83 4.08
N THR A 142 -12.88 14.13 3.14
CA THR A 142 -12.07 15.36 3.14
C THR A 142 -12.13 16.05 1.78
N VAL A 143 -12.14 17.38 1.79
CA VAL A 143 -12.00 18.21 0.59
C VAL A 143 -10.74 19.05 0.71
N VAL A 144 -9.87 18.98 -0.30
CA VAL A 144 -8.64 19.78 -0.37
C VAL A 144 -8.66 20.68 -1.61
N VAL A 145 -8.38 21.96 -1.42
CA VAL A 145 -8.35 23.00 -2.46
C VAL A 145 -6.95 23.63 -2.49
N ALA A 146 -6.26 23.50 -3.62
CA ALA A 146 -4.94 24.10 -3.82
C ALA A 146 -4.97 25.18 -4.89
N LEU A 147 -4.44 26.36 -4.56
CA LEU A 147 -4.29 27.51 -5.45
C LEU A 147 -2.96 27.46 -6.18
N PHE A 148 -2.98 27.63 -7.50
CA PHE A 148 -1.80 27.67 -8.35
C PHE A 148 -1.73 28.96 -9.14
N ASP A 149 -0.50 29.44 -9.32
CA ASP A 149 -0.15 30.37 -10.38
C ASP A 149 -0.01 29.58 -11.69
N LEU A 150 -0.83 29.88 -12.70
CA LEU A 150 -0.85 29.10 -13.95
C LEU A 150 0.32 29.44 -14.88
N GLU A 151 0.99 30.57 -14.69
CA GLU A 151 2.14 30.96 -15.52
C GLU A 151 3.41 30.24 -15.04
N SER A 152 3.61 30.17 -13.73
CA SER A 152 4.78 29.52 -13.12
C SER A 152 4.55 28.07 -12.72
N GLY A 153 3.28 27.64 -12.59
CA GLY A 153 2.90 26.33 -12.08
C GLY A 153 3.12 26.16 -10.56
N VAL A 154 3.46 27.23 -9.83
CA VAL A 154 3.76 27.19 -8.39
C VAL A 154 2.47 27.16 -7.56
N ARG A 155 2.44 26.28 -6.55
CA ARG A 155 1.36 26.25 -5.55
C ARG A 155 1.52 27.42 -4.58
N LEU A 156 0.48 28.24 -4.46
CA LEU A 156 0.48 29.48 -3.68
C LEU A 156 -0.15 29.30 -2.29
N ALA A 157 -1.18 28.46 -2.19
CA ALA A 157 -1.91 28.22 -0.95
C ALA A 157 -2.68 26.91 -1.02
N THR A 158 -3.01 26.35 0.14
CA THR A 158 -3.89 25.19 0.26
C THR A 158 -4.92 25.43 1.36
N GLN A 159 -6.13 24.93 1.18
CA GLN A 159 -7.19 24.84 2.18
C GLN A 159 -7.69 23.40 2.24
N ALA A 160 -8.02 22.90 3.44
CA ALA A 160 -8.66 21.61 3.61
C ALA A 160 -9.78 21.69 4.66
N PHE A 161 -10.83 20.89 4.48
CA PHE A 161 -11.96 20.80 5.40
C PHE A 161 -12.66 19.45 5.29
N GLU A 162 -13.42 19.06 6.32
CA GLU A 162 -14.23 17.85 6.28
C GLU A 162 -15.39 18.03 5.29
N ASN A 163 -15.67 17.00 4.49
CA ASN A 163 -16.71 17.08 3.48
C ASN A 163 -18.07 17.29 4.16
N PRO A 164 -18.74 18.43 3.91
CA PRO A 164 -19.95 18.78 4.63
C PRO A 164 -21.13 17.88 4.29
N GLN A 165 -21.03 17.03 3.29
CA GLN A 165 -22.07 16.08 2.90
C GLN A 165 -22.23 14.91 3.89
N ARG A 166 -21.39 14.83 4.93
CA ARG A 166 -21.44 13.78 5.97
C ARG A 166 -22.80 13.68 6.68
N PHE A 167 -23.57 14.76 6.80
CA PHE A 167 -24.94 14.68 7.35
C PHE A 167 -25.89 13.80 6.53
N GLY A 168 -25.62 13.64 5.23
CA GLY A 168 -26.40 12.77 4.35
C GLY A 168 -25.85 11.35 4.27
N GLY A 169 -24.76 11.04 4.98
CA GLY A 169 -24.15 9.72 4.97
C GLY A 169 -22.65 9.75 5.19
N SER A 170 -22.15 8.76 5.94
CA SER A 170 -20.72 8.50 6.15
C SER A 170 -20.01 7.99 4.89
N ASP A 171 -20.74 7.36 3.97
CA ASP A 171 -20.21 6.78 2.74
C ASP A 171 -21.01 7.22 1.50
N VAL A 172 -20.54 6.80 0.32
CA VAL A 172 -21.13 7.15 -0.98
C VAL A 172 -22.55 6.58 -1.17
N ILE A 173 -22.83 5.37 -0.67
CA ILE A 173 -24.13 4.71 -0.84
C ILE A 173 -25.19 5.41 0.00
N ALA A 174 -24.86 5.74 1.24
CA ALA A 174 -25.73 6.52 2.12
C ALA A 174 -26.05 7.89 1.50
N ARG A 175 -25.06 8.56 0.89
CA ARG A 175 -25.27 9.83 0.19
C ARG A 175 -26.13 9.70 -1.06
N ILE A 176 -25.97 8.64 -1.85
CA ILE A 176 -26.84 8.36 -3.00
C ILE A 176 -28.28 8.17 -2.52
N HIS A 177 -28.48 7.38 -1.46
CA HIS A 177 -29.80 7.17 -0.87
C HIS A 177 -30.41 8.48 -0.35
N PHE A 178 -29.61 9.31 0.32
CA PHE A 178 -30.04 10.60 0.81
C PHE A 178 -30.48 11.52 -0.34
N ASP A 179 -29.68 11.68 -1.39
CA ASP A 179 -30.02 12.55 -2.53
C ASP A 179 -31.28 12.05 -3.26
N THR A 180 -31.46 10.73 -3.34
CA THR A 180 -32.66 10.10 -3.92
C THR A 180 -33.92 10.41 -3.11
N THR A 181 -33.82 10.42 -1.78
CA THR A 181 -34.99 10.58 -0.87
C THR A 181 -35.26 12.03 -0.48
N HIS A 182 -34.27 12.91 -0.58
CA HIS A 182 -34.35 14.30 -0.15
C HIS A 182 -34.21 15.25 -1.36
N PRO A 183 -35.32 15.69 -1.97
CA PRO A 183 -35.28 16.53 -3.15
C PRO A 183 -34.65 17.91 -2.86
N GLY A 184 -34.10 18.54 -3.89
CA GLY A 184 -33.59 19.91 -3.84
C GLY A 184 -32.06 20.05 -3.80
N ARG A 185 -31.33 18.97 -4.16
CA ARG A 185 -29.87 18.94 -4.32
C ARG A 185 -29.13 19.45 -3.09
N LEU A 186 -29.55 18.98 -1.93
CA LEU A 186 -29.06 19.52 -0.67
C LEU A 186 -27.56 19.25 -0.51
N LEU A 187 -27.11 18.02 -0.79
CA LEU A 187 -25.70 17.66 -0.71
C LEU A 187 -24.83 18.56 -1.61
N GLN A 188 -25.28 18.84 -2.84
CA GLN A 188 -24.60 19.76 -3.74
C GLN A 188 -24.53 21.18 -3.16
N ARG A 189 -25.67 21.72 -2.71
CA ARG A 189 -25.74 23.10 -2.21
C ARG A 189 -24.86 23.33 -0.99
N THR A 190 -24.85 22.38 -0.05
CA THR A 190 -23.99 22.48 1.13
C THR A 190 -22.51 22.41 0.73
N LEU A 191 -22.14 21.50 -0.17
CA LEU A 191 -20.76 21.41 -0.69
C LEU A 191 -20.32 22.73 -1.36
N LEU A 192 -21.14 23.29 -2.25
CA LEU A 192 -20.84 24.55 -2.94
C LEU A 192 -20.67 25.73 -1.97
N GLY A 193 -21.47 25.79 -0.89
CA GLY A 193 -21.33 26.82 0.15
C GLY A 193 -19.99 26.73 0.89
N TYR A 194 -19.53 25.52 1.22
CA TYR A 194 -18.23 25.31 1.85
C TYR A 194 -17.07 25.60 0.89
N LEU A 195 -17.17 25.20 -0.38
CA LEU A 195 -16.19 25.54 -1.42
C LEU A 195 -16.08 27.07 -1.61
N GLN A 196 -17.21 27.78 -1.68
CA GLN A 196 -17.23 29.24 -1.77
C GLN A 196 -16.46 29.89 -0.61
N ARG A 197 -16.65 29.39 0.63
CA ARG A 197 -15.90 29.89 1.79
C ARG A 197 -14.41 29.58 1.69
N ALA A 198 -14.04 28.35 1.31
CA ALA A 198 -12.65 27.96 1.15
C ALA A 198 -11.94 28.83 0.10
N ILE A 199 -12.61 29.08 -1.03
CA ILE A 199 -12.11 29.95 -2.12
C ILE A 199 -11.93 31.38 -1.62
N ASN A 200 -12.93 31.95 -0.93
CA ASN A 200 -12.86 33.31 -0.39
C ASN A 200 -11.76 33.50 0.68
N ALA A 201 -11.29 32.42 1.30
CA ALA A 201 -10.22 32.45 2.30
C ALA A 201 -8.81 32.39 1.67
N LEU A 202 -8.71 32.14 0.35
CA LEU A 202 -7.43 32.11 -0.35
C LEU A 202 -6.80 33.51 -0.45
N PRO A 203 -5.46 33.61 -0.47
CA PRO A 203 -4.75 34.89 -0.52
C PRO A 203 -4.69 35.48 -1.94
N CYS A 204 -5.84 35.59 -2.61
CA CYS A 204 -5.96 36.16 -3.97
C CYS A 204 -7.34 36.78 -4.19
N ALA A 205 -7.47 37.61 -5.23
CA ALA A 205 -8.78 38.04 -5.67
C ALA A 205 -9.46 36.92 -6.46
N ASN A 206 -10.72 36.65 -6.16
CA ASN A 206 -11.53 35.62 -6.82
C ASN A 206 -11.59 35.76 -8.35
N HIS A 207 -11.51 36.99 -8.87
CA HIS A 207 -11.53 37.25 -10.31
C HIS A 207 -10.21 36.93 -11.00
N ASP A 208 -9.12 36.69 -10.27
CA ASP A 208 -7.85 36.21 -10.84
C ASP A 208 -7.88 34.69 -11.11
N ILE A 209 -8.91 33.98 -10.64
CA ILE A 209 -9.02 32.52 -10.76
C ILE A 209 -9.84 32.18 -11.99
N PHE A 210 -9.18 31.66 -13.04
CA PHE A 210 -9.79 31.41 -14.35
C PHE A 210 -10.20 29.96 -14.59
N GLU A 211 -9.68 29.02 -13.82
CA GLU A 211 -10.01 27.59 -14.00
C GLU A 211 -9.95 26.84 -12.67
N MET A 212 -10.79 25.82 -12.54
CA MET A 212 -10.79 24.88 -11.42
C MET A 212 -10.87 23.45 -11.95
N THR A 213 -9.90 22.60 -11.64
CA THR A 213 -9.97 21.15 -11.89
C THR A 213 -10.43 20.41 -10.65
N VAL A 214 -11.20 19.33 -10.83
CA VAL A 214 -11.76 18.53 -9.74
C VAL A 214 -11.48 17.04 -9.98
N ALA A 215 -10.70 16.45 -9.08
CA ALA A 215 -10.57 15.02 -8.89
C ALA A 215 -11.53 14.57 -7.78
N ALA A 216 -12.30 13.52 -8.02
CA ALA A 216 -13.30 13.03 -7.08
C ALA A 216 -13.77 11.64 -7.51
N ASN A 217 -14.24 10.83 -6.56
CA ASN A 217 -14.99 9.62 -6.91
C ASN A 217 -16.27 9.98 -7.68
N THR A 218 -16.80 9.00 -8.41
CA THR A 218 -17.96 9.16 -9.31
C THR A 218 -19.13 9.91 -8.67
N THR A 219 -19.54 9.49 -7.47
CA THR A 219 -20.67 10.08 -6.76
C THR A 219 -20.38 11.54 -6.37
N MET A 220 -19.22 11.81 -5.80
CA MET A 220 -18.87 13.15 -5.34
C MET A 220 -18.75 14.15 -6.49
N ARG A 221 -18.16 13.71 -7.61
CA ARG A 221 -18.08 14.50 -8.84
C ARG A 221 -19.46 14.85 -9.37
N ASP A 222 -20.31 13.84 -9.53
CA ASP A 222 -21.63 14.02 -10.13
C ASP A 222 -22.54 14.87 -9.24
N LEU A 223 -22.47 14.73 -7.91
CA LEU A 223 -23.13 15.62 -6.97
C LEU A 223 -22.66 17.08 -7.13
N LEU A 224 -21.35 17.33 -7.29
CA LEU A 224 -20.82 18.67 -7.51
C LEU A 224 -21.41 19.32 -8.78
N PHE A 225 -21.48 18.57 -9.88
CA PHE A 225 -22.08 19.04 -11.14
C PHE A 225 -23.61 19.01 -11.15
N GLY A 226 -24.23 18.50 -10.08
CA GLY A 226 -25.68 18.46 -9.90
C GLY A 226 -26.37 17.47 -10.82
N LEU A 227 -25.68 16.37 -11.14
CA LEU A 227 -26.24 15.22 -11.83
C LEU A 227 -26.95 14.31 -10.82
N ASP A 228 -27.90 13.52 -11.32
CA ASP A 228 -28.55 12.49 -10.52
C ASP A 228 -27.60 11.31 -10.30
N VAL A 229 -27.42 10.93 -9.05
CA VAL A 229 -26.49 9.88 -8.63
C VAL A 229 -27.17 8.55 -8.32
N GLN A 230 -28.51 8.45 -8.43
CA GLN A 230 -29.25 7.23 -8.14
C GLN A 230 -28.72 6.02 -8.93
N SER A 231 -28.38 6.24 -10.20
CA SER A 231 -27.85 5.21 -11.11
C SER A 231 -26.50 4.61 -10.68
N VAL A 232 -25.69 5.33 -9.91
CA VAL A 232 -24.42 4.84 -9.36
C VAL A 232 -24.67 3.83 -8.23
N GLY A 233 -25.81 3.93 -7.53
CA GLY A 233 -26.18 3.02 -6.44
C GLY A 233 -27.02 1.80 -6.87
N GLN A 234 -27.29 1.65 -8.17
CA GLN A 234 -28.13 0.58 -8.70
C GLN A 234 -27.43 -0.14 -9.84
N MET A 235 -27.43 -1.47 -9.82
CA MET A 235 -26.84 -2.29 -10.88
C MET A 235 -27.30 -1.81 -12.27
N PRO A 236 -26.39 -1.48 -13.21
CA PRO A 236 -24.97 -1.86 -13.27
C PRO A 236 -23.97 -0.90 -12.58
N TYR A 237 -24.43 -0.03 -11.67
CA TYR A 237 -23.65 0.90 -10.84
C TYR A 237 -22.88 1.93 -11.67
N GLN A 238 -23.55 2.60 -12.61
CA GLN A 238 -22.91 3.49 -13.58
C GLN A 238 -23.52 4.88 -13.53
N SER A 239 -22.67 5.90 -13.54
CA SER A 239 -23.08 7.29 -13.72
C SER A 239 -23.86 7.47 -15.02
N LEU A 240 -24.75 8.47 -15.04
CA LEU A 240 -25.43 8.88 -16.27
C LEU A 240 -24.44 9.26 -17.37
N THR A 241 -23.29 9.86 -17.04
CA THR A 241 -22.28 10.24 -18.04
C THR A 241 -21.58 9.00 -18.62
N GLU A 242 -21.36 7.95 -17.83
CA GLU A 242 -20.85 6.67 -18.34
C GLU A 242 -21.85 6.00 -19.29
N GLN A 243 -23.14 6.03 -18.94
CA GLN A 243 -24.20 5.49 -19.80
C GLN A 243 -24.29 6.27 -21.12
N GLN A 244 -24.11 7.59 -21.08
CA GLN A 244 -24.06 8.43 -22.28
C GLN A 244 -22.85 8.08 -23.15
N LEU A 245 -21.67 7.88 -22.56
CA LEU A 245 -20.48 7.45 -23.28
C LEU A 245 -20.70 6.10 -23.98
N GLN A 246 -21.27 5.12 -23.28
CA GLN A 246 -21.56 3.79 -23.84
C GLN A 246 -22.57 3.83 -25.00
N ARG A 247 -23.50 4.80 -24.98
CA ARG A 247 -24.45 5.05 -26.08
C ARG A 247 -23.85 5.88 -27.21
N GLY A 248 -22.63 6.38 -27.07
CA GLY A 248 -21.97 7.27 -28.03
C GLY A 248 -22.56 8.69 -28.07
N GLU A 249 -23.23 9.12 -27.00
CA GLU A 249 -23.82 10.47 -26.87
C GLU A 249 -22.77 11.52 -26.47
N VAL A 250 -21.68 11.10 -25.83
CA VAL A 250 -20.54 11.92 -25.42
C VAL A 250 -19.22 11.19 -25.74
N GLU A 251 -18.13 11.93 -25.92
CA GLU A 251 -16.81 11.37 -26.28
C GLU A 251 -15.92 11.05 -25.05
N THR A 252 -16.30 11.57 -23.88
CA THR A 252 -15.58 11.41 -22.62
C THR A 252 -16.56 11.49 -21.45
N THR A 253 -16.17 10.90 -20.32
CA THR A 253 -16.85 11.07 -19.04
C THR A 253 -16.45 12.35 -18.31
N SER A 254 -15.44 13.12 -18.77
CA SER A 254 -15.10 14.39 -18.13
C SER A 254 -16.23 15.42 -18.30
N LEU A 255 -16.35 16.32 -17.32
CA LEU A 255 -17.41 17.32 -17.26
C LEU A 255 -16.81 18.71 -17.24
N SER A 256 -17.42 19.66 -17.96
CA SER A 256 -17.00 21.05 -17.95
C SER A 256 -18.20 21.97 -17.82
N MET A 257 -18.15 22.90 -16.87
CA MET A 257 -19.25 23.83 -16.61
C MET A 257 -18.72 25.21 -16.21
N PRO A 258 -19.37 26.31 -16.64
CA PRO A 258 -19.03 27.64 -16.14
C PRO A 258 -19.16 27.71 -14.61
N ALA A 259 -18.17 28.28 -13.93
CA ALA A 259 -18.17 28.44 -12.47
C ALA A 259 -19.40 29.20 -11.96
N LYS A 260 -19.90 30.15 -12.77
CA LYS A 260 -21.11 30.91 -12.51
C LYS A 260 -22.37 30.03 -12.41
N THR A 261 -22.46 28.95 -13.18
CA THR A 261 -23.58 28.00 -13.11
C THR A 261 -23.60 27.27 -11.76
N LEU A 262 -22.42 26.94 -11.23
CA LEU A 262 -22.22 26.37 -9.90
C LEU A 262 -22.24 27.44 -8.78
N ARG A 263 -22.39 28.72 -9.12
CA ARG A 263 -22.36 29.86 -8.19
C ARG A 263 -21.06 29.97 -7.38
N LEU A 264 -19.97 29.42 -7.89
CA LEU A 264 -18.65 29.53 -7.27
C LEU A 264 -18.07 30.93 -7.55
N PRO A 265 -17.43 31.56 -6.55
CA PRO A 265 -16.93 32.92 -6.68
C PRO A 265 -15.56 32.91 -7.39
N LEU A 266 -15.54 32.59 -8.68
CA LEU A 266 -14.35 32.64 -9.53
C LEU A 266 -14.48 33.78 -10.55
N HIS A 267 -13.53 33.90 -11.49
CA HIS A 267 -13.68 34.81 -12.62
C HIS A 267 -15.00 34.54 -13.37
N PRO A 268 -15.72 35.57 -13.86
CA PRO A 268 -17.04 35.40 -14.49
C PRO A 268 -17.07 34.44 -15.69
N ARG A 269 -15.92 34.24 -16.35
CA ARG A 269 -15.72 33.31 -17.46
C ARG A 269 -14.94 32.05 -17.09
N ALA A 270 -14.72 31.81 -15.80
CA ALA A 270 -14.00 30.64 -15.32
C ALA A 270 -14.77 29.35 -15.60
N MET A 271 -14.02 28.26 -15.83
CA MET A 271 -14.57 26.92 -16.04
C MET A 271 -14.18 26.02 -14.88
N VAL A 272 -15.10 25.11 -14.53
CA VAL A 272 -14.87 24.01 -13.60
C VAL A 272 -14.85 22.74 -14.42
N TYR A 273 -13.72 22.05 -14.40
CA TYR A 273 -13.46 20.82 -15.14
C TYR A 273 -13.36 19.63 -14.17
N GLY A 274 -14.32 18.71 -14.25
CA GLY A 274 -14.28 17.43 -13.56
C GLY A 274 -13.53 16.42 -14.39
N LEU A 275 -12.51 15.81 -13.81
CA LEU A 275 -11.68 14.79 -14.45
C LEU A 275 -12.54 13.58 -14.92
N PRO A 276 -12.07 12.82 -15.93
CA PRO A 276 -12.81 11.66 -16.46
C PRO A 276 -12.91 10.52 -15.44
N LEU A 277 -14.04 9.81 -15.45
CA LEU A 277 -14.25 8.57 -14.67
C LEU A 277 -13.64 7.37 -15.38
N ILE A 278 -13.07 6.44 -14.61
CA ILE A 278 -12.65 5.13 -15.10
C ILE A 278 -13.87 4.23 -15.29
N GLY A 279 -14.71 4.08 -14.27
CA GLY A 279 -15.93 3.29 -14.37
C GLY A 279 -16.56 2.97 -13.02
N SER A 280 -17.89 2.99 -12.98
CA SER A 280 -18.70 2.71 -11.80
C SER A 280 -18.24 3.46 -10.55
N HIS A 281 -17.65 2.77 -9.58
CA HIS A 281 -17.14 3.36 -8.34
C HIS A 281 -15.67 3.82 -8.44
N VAL A 282 -14.94 3.42 -9.49
CA VAL A 282 -13.58 3.91 -9.76
C VAL A 282 -13.68 5.28 -10.45
N GLY A 283 -13.48 6.32 -9.66
CA GLY A 283 -13.71 7.68 -10.10
C GLY A 283 -12.50 8.39 -10.70
N ALA A 284 -12.61 9.71 -10.72
CA ALA A 284 -11.63 10.59 -11.33
C ALA A 284 -10.45 10.93 -10.40
N ASP A 285 -10.62 10.68 -9.11
CA ASP A 285 -9.55 10.63 -8.10
C ASP A 285 -8.54 9.52 -8.40
N ALA A 286 -8.99 8.28 -8.62
CA ALA A 286 -8.11 7.18 -9.03
C ALA A 286 -7.43 7.45 -10.38
N ALA A 287 -8.16 8.07 -11.32
CA ALA A 287 -7.62 8.52 -12.60
C ALA A 287 -6.51 9.59 -12.41
N ALA A 288 -6.72 10.54 -11.50
CA ALA A 288 -5.73 11.54 -11.15
C ALA A 288 -4.48 10.90 -10.51
N CYS A 289 -4.64 9.90 -9.63
CA CYS A 289 -3.53 9.13 -9.06
C CYS A 289 -2.69 8.41 -10.14
N LEU A 290 -3.35 7.84 -11.16
CA LEU A 290 -2.66 7.24 -12.32
C LEU A 290 -1.79 8.26 -13.07
N LEU A 291 -2.32 9.46 -13.31
CA LEU A 291 -1.55 10.54 -13.95
C LEU A 291 -0.37 11.00 -13.07
N ALA A 292 -0.60 11.16 -11.77
CA ALA A 292 0.41 11.62 -10.81
C ALA A 292 1.62 10.68 -10.73
N THR A 293 1.37 9.37 -10.69
CA THR A 293 2.45 8.36 -10.64
C THR A 293 3.15 8.18 -11.99
N GLY A 294 2.48 8.52 -13.09
CA GLY A 294 2.96 8.27 -14.45
C GLY A 294 3.13 6.78 -14.76
N MET A 295 2.52 5.88 -13.98
CA MET A 295 2.68 4.43 -14.17
C MET A 295 2.13 3.96 -15.52
N GLY A 296 1.10 4.65 -16.04
CA GLY A 296 0.52 4.38 -17.36
C GLY A 296 1.41 4.73 -18.55
N ASP A 297 2.61 5.29 -18.33
CA ASP A 297 3.58 5.65 -19.38
C ASP A 297 4.84 4.75 -19.35
N ARG A 298 5.02 3.94 -18.29
CA ARG A 298 6.23 3.12 -18.05
C ARG A 298 6.14 1.74 -18.73
N GLU A 299 7.28 1.10 -19.01
CA GLU A 299 7.28 -0.28 -19.54
C GLU A 299 7.07 -1.31 -18.42
N ALA A 300 7.73 -1.08 -17.28
CA ALA A 300 7.65 -1.97 -16.14
C ALA A 300 6.25 -1.93 -15.51
N VAL A 301 5.74 -3.10 -15.14
CA VAL A 301 4.43 -3.20 -14.48
C VAL A 301 4.52 -2.62 -13.08
N SER A 302 3.54 -1.77 -12.77
CA SER A 302 3.36 -1.19 -11.44
C SER A 302 1.96 -1.47 -10.93
N VAL A 303 1.80 -1.37 -9.62
CA VAL A 303 0.50 -1.36 -8.93
C VAL A 303 0.37 -0.02 -8.24
N LEU A 304 -0.81 0.59 -8.30
CA LEU A 304 -1.23 1.71 -7.46
C LEU A 304 -2.38 1.21 -6.60
N MET A 305 -2.29 1.44 -5.30
CA MET A 305 -3.35 1.20 -4.34
C MET A 305 -3.62 2.52 -3.60
N ASP A 306 -4.78 3.11 -3.84
CA ASP A 306 -5.27 4.27 -3.13
C ASP A 306 -6.14 3.81 -1.97
N VAL A 307 -5.64 3.99 -0.74
CA VAL A 307 -6.32 3.49 0.46
C VAL A 307 -7.12 4.62 1.09
N GLY A 308 -8.44 4.57 0.90
CA GLY A 308 -9.41 5.40 1.61
C GLY A 308 -10.62 4.60 2.09
N THR A 309 -11.77 5.27 2.24
CA THR A 309 -13.06 4.62 2.55
C THR A 309 -13.39 3.48 1.58
N ASN A 310 -13.08 3.69 0.30
CA ASN A 310 -12.94 2.61 -0.68
C ASN A 310 -11.45 2.51 -1.02
N THR A 311 -11.03 1.32 -1.45
CA THR A 311 -9.65 1.15 -1.93
C THR A 311 -9.66 0.91 -3.43
N GLU A 312 -9.14 1.86 -4.19
CA GLU A 312 -8.97 1.72 -5.63
C GLU A 312 -7.61 1.10 -5.95
N VAL A 313 -7.62 0.06 -6.78
CA VAL A 313 -6.40 -0.62 -7.25
C VAL A 313 -6.30 -0.45 -8.75
N ILE A 314 -5.14 0.00 -9.23
CA ILE A 314 -4.79 0.07 -10.65
C ILE A 314 -3.50 -0.73 -10.87
N ILE A 315 -3.52 -1.66 -11.83
CA ILE A 315 -2.36 -2.46 -12.23
C ILE A 315 -2.07 -2.22 -13.69
N GLY A 316 -0.80 -2.00 -14.00
CA GLY A 316 -0.36 -2.06 -15.39
C GLY A 316 0.85 -1.21 -15.72
N ASN A 317 0.93 -0.88 -17.00
CA ASN A 317 2.03 -0.19 -17.65
C ASN A 317 1.49 0.57 -18.89
N ARG A 318 2.38 1.00 -19.79
CA ARG A 318 2.00 1.70 -21.03
C ARG A 318 1.14 0.88 -21.99
N GLU A 319 1.19 -0.43 -21.93
CA GLU A 319 0.52 -1.32 -22.88
C GLU A 319 -0.88 -1.70 -22.42
N ARG A 320 -1.03 -2.01 -21.13
CA ARG A 320 -2.29 -2.46 -20.56
C ARG A 320 -2.48 -1.87 -19.16
N LEU A 321 -3.72 -1.48 -18.86
CA LEU A 321 -4.14 -1.01 -17.54
C LEU A 321 -5.43 -1.72 -17.12
N VAL A 322 -5.49 -2.11 -15.85
CA VAL A 322 -6.65 -2.75 -15.23
C VAL A 322 -6.95 -2.01 -13.93
N ALA A 323 -8.20 -1.72 -13.64
CA ALA A 323 -8.60 -1.00 -12.43
C ALA A 323 -9.81 -1.62 -11.75
N ALA A 324 -9.85 -1.55 -10.42
CA ALA A 324 -10.97 -2.05 -9.61
C ALA A 324 -11.17 -1.16 -8.37
N SER A 325 -12.41 -1.12 -7.86
CA SER A 325 -12.76 -0.48 -6.58
C SER A 325 -13.11 -1.56 -5.56
N CYS A 326 -12.39 -1.59 -4.44
CA CYS A 326 -12.59 -2.55 -3.37
C CYS A 326 -13.48 -1.93 -2.27
N PRO A 327 -14.56 -2.61 -1.82
CA PRO A 327 -15.45 -2.10 -0.78
C PRO A 327 -14.84 -2.32 0.61
N ALA A 328 -13.74 -1.64 0.91
CA ALA A 328 -12.98 -1.80 2.15
C ALA A 328 -13.73 -1.27 3.38
N GLY A 329 -14.47 -0.17 3.22
CA GLY A 329 -15.04 0.57 4.33
C GLY A 329 -13.98 1.43 5.06
N PRO A 330 -14.42 2.31 5.97
CA PRO A 330 -13.57 3.34 6.56
C PRO A 330 -12.71 2.87 7.74
N ALA A 331 -12.57 1.56 7.98
CA ALA A 331 -11.93 1.03 9.20
C ALA A 331 -10.48 1.53 9.37
N PHE A 332 -9.69 1.54 8.29
CA PHE A 332 -8.32 2.08 8.31
C PHE A 332 -8.26 3.62 8.38
N GLU A 333 -9.38 4.32 8.15
CA GLU A 333 -9.53 5.75 8.42
C GLU A 333 -10.04 6.03 9.85
N GLY A 334 -10.17 4.98 10.68
CA GLY A 334 -10.70 5.04 12.04
C GLY A 334 -12.24 5.03 12.12
N GLY A 335 -12.94 4.93 10.99
CA GLY A 335 -14.40 4.89 10.95
C GLY A 335 -14.97 3.53 11.35
N GLY A 336 -16.05 3.53 12.13
CA GLY A 336 -16.75 2.30 12.56
C GLY A 336 -16.06 1.52 13.68
N LEU A 337 -14.95 2.04 14.23
CA LEU A 337 -14.19 1.40 15.31
C LEU A 337 -14.45 2.10 16.65
N SER A 338 -14.37 1.34 17.74
CA SER A 338 -14.60 1.85 19.11
C SER A 338 -13.50 2.78 19.61
N CYS A 339 -12.25 2.54 19.19
CA CYS A 339 -11.08 3.35 19.53
C CYS A 339 -10.46 4.07 18.31
N GLY A 340 -11.05 3.92 17.13
CA GLY A 340 -10.52 4.48 15.88
C GLY A 340 -10.82 5.96 15.74
N VAL A 341 -9.84 6.72 15.26
CA VAL A 341 -9.98 8.13 14.87
C VAL A 341 -9.21 8.39 13.58
N PRO A 342 -9.57 9.42 12.79
CA PRO A 342 -8.74 9.85 11.66
C PRO A 342 -7.32 10.27 12.10
N GLY A 343 -6.38 10.37 11.16
CA GLY A 343 -5.04 10.90 11.41
C GLY A 343 -5.04 12.41 11.67
N LEU A 344 -5.33 12.81 12.91
CA LEU A 344 -5.42 14.20 13.36
C LEU A 344 -4.72 14.38 14.73
N ASP A 345 -4.50 15.63 15.14
CA ASP A 345 -3.90 15.95 16.44
C ASP A 345 -4.64 15.22 17.59
N GLY A 346 -3.88 14.49 18.41
CA GLY A 346 -4.39 13.63 19.49
C GLY A 346 -4.55 12.16 19.11
N ALA A 347 -4.41 11.77 17.83
CA ALA A 347 -4.44 10.37 17.42
C ALA A 347 -3.10 9.67 17.69
N ILE A 348 -3.14 8.41 18.15
CA ILE A 348 -1.96 7.55 18.23
C ILE A 348 -1.58 7.10 16.82
N GLU A 349 -0.41 7.55 16.33
CA GLU A 349 0.10 7.23 14.98
C GLU A 349 1.10 6.08 14.95
N HIS A 350 1.82 5.88 16.04
CA HIS A 350 2.77 4.78 16.20
C HIS A 350 2.60 4.10 17.54
N LEU A 351 2.71 2.78 17.55
CA LEU A 351 2.54 1.98 18.76
C LEU A 351 3.49 0.78 18.78
N THR A 352 4.08 0.52 19.95
CA THR A 352 4.84 -0.70 20.20
C THR A 352 4.37 -1.38 21.48
N ILE A 353 4.55 -2.70 21.52
CA ILE A 353 4.27 -3.55 22.68
C ILE A 353 5.57 -4.27 23.04
N ASP A 354 5.95 -4.21 24.31
CA ASP A 354 7.09 -4.97 24.82
C ASP A 354 6.73 -6.43 25.15
N GLU A 355 7.71 -7.22 25.59
CA GLU A 355 7.53 -8.63 25.94
C GLU A 355 6.54 -8.83 27.10
N HIS A 356 6.40 -7.83 27.99
CA HIS A 356 5.50 -7.86 29.14
C HIS A 356 4.08 -7.38 28.80
N GLY A 357 3.84 -6.88 27.58
CA GLY A 357 2.56 -6.34 27.15
C GLY A 357 2.37 -4.86 27.47
N GLN A 358 3.42 -4.16 27.89
CA GLN A 358 3.38 -2.72 28.10
C GLN A 358 3.41 -2.00 26.76
N THR A 359 2.51 -1.03 26.60
CA THR A 359 2.37 -0.23 25.38
C THR A 359 3.17 1.06 25.48
N THR A 360 3.92 1.39 24.44
CA THR A 360 4.46 2.74 24.22
C THR A 360 3.96 3.28 22.89
N TYR A 361 3.66 4.57 22.83
CA TYR A 361 2.97 5.15 21.69
C TYR A 361 3.39 6.60 21.43
N GLN A 362 3.20 7.06 20.20
CA GLN A 362 3.39 8.44 19.76
C GLN A 362 2.05 9.02 19.34
N VAL A 363 1.75 10.23 19.82
CA VAL A 363 0.52 10.97 19.55
C VAL A 363 0.81 12.11 18.58
N ILE A 364 0.03 12.22 17.51
CA ILE A 364 0.12 13.35 16.56
C ILE A 364 -0.11 14.65 17.31
N GLY A 365 0.78 15.62 17.16
CA GLY A 365 0.71 16.91 17.89
C GLY A 365 1.09 16.82 19.38
N GLY A 366 1.35 15.62 19.91
CA GLY A 366 1.63 15.36 21.33
C GLY A 366 0.37 15.38 22.21
N GLY A 367 0.58 15.38 23.53
CA GLY A 367 -0.52 15.44 24.51
C GLY A 367 -1.18 14.08 24.79
N ASP A 368 -2.40 14.13 25.35
CA ASP A 368 -3.18 12.95 25.73
C ASP A 368 -3.88 12.35 24.50
N PRO A 369 -3.87 11.01 24.33
CA PRO A 369 -4.46 10.37 23.17
C PRO A 369 -5.99 10.38 23.22
N ILE A 370 -6.63 10.68 22.10
CA ILE A 370 -8.09 10.65 21.94
C ILE A 370 -8.58 9.42 21.14
N GLY A 371 -7.67 8.67 20.54
CA GLY A 371 -7.94 7.44 19.79
C GLY A 371 -6.71 6.95 19.03
N ILE A 372 -6.89 5.93 18.20
CA ILE A 372 -5.83 5.33 17.36
C ILE A 372 -6.16 5.58 15.89
N CYS A 373 -5.23 6.12 15.12
CA CYS A 373 -5.41 6.23 13.66
C CYS A 373 -4.95 4.95 12.94
N GLY A 374 -5.23 4.87 11.64
CA GLY A 374 -4.96 3.66 10.85
C GLY A 374 -3.53 3.12 10.95
N SER A 375 -2.51 3.99 10.90
CA SER A 375 -1.11 3.58 11.06
C SER A 375 -0.85 2.96 12.44
N GLY A 376 -1.39 3.58 13.51
CA GLY A 376 -1.30 3.05 14.87
C GLY A 376 -2.05 1.72 15.05
N LEU A 377 -3.17 1.54 14.34
CA LEU A 377 -3.93 0.28 14.33
C LEU A 377 -3.13 -0.84 13.64
N ILE A 378 -2.47 -0.55 12.50
CA ILE A 378 -1.58 -1.51 11.83
C ILE A 378 -0.41 -1.91 12.74
N ASP A 379 0.24 -0.93 13.36
CA ASP A 379 1.31 -1.18 14.31
C ASP A 379 0.85 -2.08 15.46
N LEU A 380 -0.29 -1.75 16.07
CA LEU A 380 -0.88 -2.51 17.17
C LEU A 380 -1.22 -3.94 16.78
N LEU A 381 -1.98 -4.15 15.70
CA LEU A 381 -2.33 -5.47 15.20
C LEU A 381 -1.08 -6.29 14.87
N SER A 382 -0.08 -5.63 14.25
CA SER A 382 1.18 -6.27 13.89
C SER A 382 1.93 -6.79 15.10
N LYS A 383 2.04 -5.99 16.16
CA LYS A 383 2.67 -6.41 17.42
C LYS A 383 1.87 -7.50 18.11
N LEU A 384 0.54 -7.40 18.17
CA LEU A 384 -0.31 -8.43 18.78
C LEU A 384 -0.14 -9.80 18.09
N ARG A 385 -0.03 -9.84 16.76
CA ARG A 385 0.29 -11.07 16.03
C ARG A 385 1.69 -11.57 16.36
N ARG A 386 2.71 -10.70 16.32
CA ARG A 386 4.11 -11.08 16.56
C ARG A 386 4.36 -11.59 17.98
N THR A 387 3.66 -11.05 18.98
CA THR A 387 3.79 -11.50 20.37
C THR A 387 2.85 -12.65 20.74
N GLY A 388 2.14 -13.25 19.77
CA GLY A 388 1.18 -14.34 20.02
C GLY A 388 -0.03 -13.94 20.89
N ARG A 389 -0.31 -12.63 21.01
CA ARG A 389 -1.47 -12.10 21.74
C ARG A 389 -2.75 -12.09 20.89
N MET A 390 -2.59 -12.23 19.58
CA MET A 390 -3.67 -12.40 18.61
C MET A 390 -3.32 -13.55 17.66
N ASN A 391 -4.28 -14.41 17.31
CA ASN A 391 -4.11 -15.47 16.31
C ASN A 391 -4.37 -14.96 14.87
N ALA A 392 -4.22 -15.82 13.86
CA ALA A 392 -4.39 -15.43 12.45
C ALA A 392 -5.83 -15.00 12.11
N GLN A 393 -6.81 -15.48 12.87
CA GLN A 393 -8.23 -15.16 12.70
C GLN A 393 -8.64 -13.88 13.44
N GLY A 394 -7.68 -13.14 14.03
CA GLY A 394 -7.98 -11.90 14.76
C GLY A 394 -8.54 -12.12 16.18
N ARG A 395 -8.45 -13.33 16.74
CA ARG A 395 -8.88 -13.62 18.11
C ARG A 395 -7.77 -13.33 19.10
N LEU A 396 -8.11 -12.65 20.19
CA LEU A 396 -7.19 -12.39 21.29
C LEU A 396 -7.00 -13.66 22.14
N THR A 397 -5.77 -13.92 22.58
CA THR A 397 -5.41 -15.20 23.22
C THR A 397 -5.67 -15.24 24.73
N ASP A 398 -5.90 -14.10 25.36
CA ASP A 398 -6.24 -13.99 26.79
C ASP A 398 -7.73 -14.25 27.09
N GLY A 399 -8.58 -14.27 26.05
CA GLY A 399 -10.02 -14.48 26.17
C GLY A 399 -10.79 -13.27 26.73
N GLU A 400 -10.15 -12.11 26.92
CA GLU A 400 -10.82 -10.90 27.43
C GLU A 400 -11.69 -10.20 26.37
N GLY A 401 -11.55 -10.58 25.09
CA GLY A 401 -12.28 -9.99 23.97
C GLY A 401 -11.89 -8.54 23.65
N SER A 402 -10.91 -7.98 24.35
CA SER A 402 -10.37 -6.65 24.11
C SER A 402 -8.97 -6.46 24.72
N PHE A 403 -8.13 -5.66 24.09
CA PHE A 403 -6.78 -5.33 24.52
C PHE A 403 -6.70 -3.87 24.96
N ALA A 404 -6.14 -3.60 26.15
CA ALA A 404 -5.98 -2.24 26.67
C ALA A 404 -4.81 -1.51 26.00
N VAL A 405 -5.05 -0.29 25.53
CA VAL A 405 -4.06 0.54 24.85
C VAL A 405 -3.87 1.83 25.65
N GLY A 406 -2.69 2.02 26.23
CA GLY A 406 -2.36 3.26 26.95
C GLY A 406 -3.26 3.58 28.18
N PRO A 407 -3.26 4.84 28.65
CA PRO A 407 -4.07 5.32 29.76
C PRO A 407 -5.53 5.60 29.35
N HIS A 408 -6.39 5.92 30.33
CA HIS A 408 -7.78 6.34 30.13
C HIS A 408 -8.76 5.29 29.58
N GLY A 409 -8.43 3.99 29.65
CA GLY A 409 -9.38 2.93 29.35
C GLY A 409 -9.68 2.76 27.85
N MET A 410 -8.82 3.27 26.97
CA MET A 410 -8.88 2.97 25.54
C MET A 410 -8.60 1.48 25.31
N ARG A 411 -9.44 0.83 24.50
CA ARG A 411 -9.33 -0.61 24.22
C ARG A 411 -9.57 -0.89 22.75
N LEU A 412 -8.77 -1.80 22.20
CA LEU A 412 -9.04 -2.44 20.91
C LEU A 412 -9.87 -3.69 21.16
N THR A 413 -11.05 -3.80 20.56
CA THR A 413 -11.96 -4.94 20.77
C THR A 413 -11.84 -5.97 19.64
N GLU A 414 -12.27 -7.22 19.87
CA GLU A 414 -12.39 -8.22 18.79
C GLU A 414 -13.35 -7.78 17.67
N PHE A 415 -14.34 -6.92 17.99
CA PHE A 415 -15.18 -6.29 16.98
C PHE A 415 -14.35 -5.37 16.07
N ASP A 416 -13.53 -4.49 16.64
CA ASP A 416 -12.66 -3.59 15.87
C ASP A 416 -11.68 -4.39 14.98
N ILE A 417 -11.10 -5.45 15.55
CA ILE A 417 -10.21 -6.35 14.82
C ILE A 417 -10.94 -7.00 13.64
N ASN A 418 -12.19 -7.42 13.82
CA ASN A 418 -13.00 -8.02 12.76
C ASN A 418 -13.36 -7.02 11.64
N GLU A 419 -13.67 -5.76 11.98
CA GLU A 419 -13.91 -4.71 10.97
C GLU A 419 -12.65 -4.40 10.17
N LEU A 420 -11.49 -4.31 10.84
CA LEU A 420 -10.18 -4.16 10.19
C LEU A 420 -9.85 -5.38 9.30
N GLY A 421 -10.20 -6.59 9.74
CA GLY A 421 -10.04 -7.81 8.97
C GLY A 421 -10.87 -7.80 7.69
N GLN A 422 -12.13 -7.38 7.75
CA GLN A 422 -12.98 -7.24 6.56
C GLN A 422 -12.46 -6.20 5.57
N ALA A 423 -12.06 -5.02 6.06
CA ALA A 423 -11.46 -3.99 5.22
C ALA A 423 -10.20 -4.48 4.51
N LYS A 424 -9.34 -5.18 5.24
CA LYS A 424 -8.14 -5.82 4.70
C LYS A 424 -8.50 -6.90 3.68
N GLY A 425 -9.47 -7.75 3.98
CA GLY A 425 -9.94 -8.82 3.09
C GLY A 425 -10.46 -8.31 1.75
N ALA A 426 -11.21 -7.21 1.76
CA ALA A 426 -11.68 -6.56 0.53
C ALA A 426 -10.52 -6.05 -0.33
N ASN A 427 -9.52 -5.42 0.29
CA ASN A 427 -8.33 -4.90 -0.40
C ASN A 427 -7.49 -6.02 -1.00
N THR A 428 -7.26 -7.07 -0.23
CA THR A 428 -6.58 -8.28 -0.69
C THR A 428 -7.30 -8.91 -1.87
N ALA A 429 -8.62 -9.08 -1.77
CA ALA A 429 -9.41 -9.70 -2.83
C ALA A 429 -9.35 -8.90 -4.14
N GLY A 430 -9.53 -7.58 -4.07
CA GLY A 430 -9.45 -6.73 -5.25
C GLY A 430 -8.06 -6.75 -5.89
N LEU A 431 -6.98 -6.72 -5.09
CA LEU A 431 -5.61 -6.84 -5.59
C LEU A 431 -5.38 -8.19 -6.29
N LEU A 432 -5.78 -9.31 -5.68
CA LEU A 432 -5.57 -10.65 -6.24
C LEU A 432 -6.39 -10.88 -7.51
N VAL A 433 -7.65 -10.44 -7.55
CA VAL A 433 -8.48 -10.49 -8.76
C VAL A 433 -7.85 -9.64 -9.87
N ALA A 434 -7.37 -8.43 -9.55
CA ALA A 434 -6.71 -7.57 -10.53
C ALA A 434 -5.41 -8.18 -11.07
N LEU A 435 -4.55 -8.74 -10.20
CA LEU A 435 -3.32 -9.42 -10.62
C LEU A 435 -3.62 -10.62 -11.50
N LYS A 436 -4.59 -11.45 -11.11
CA LYS A 436 -5.04 -12.61 -11.88
C LYS A 436 -5.56 -12.20 -13.26
N ARG A 437 -6.39 -11.16 -13.31
CA ARG A 437 -6.96 -10.66 -14.58
C ARG A 437 -5.91 -10.01 -15.47
N PHE A 438 -4.92 -9.35 -14.88
CA PHE A 438 -3.76 -8.83 -15.59
C PHE A 438 -2.87 -9.97 -16.11
N GLY A 439 -2.80 -11.10 -15.38
CA GLY A 439 -2.10 -12.31 -15.77
C GLY A 439 -0.64 -12.36 -15.32
N ILE A 440 -0.33 -11.76 -14.16
CA ILE A 440 1.01 -11.72 -13.59
C ILE A 440 1.03 -12.18 -12.14
N ASP A 441 2.21 -12.61 -11.68
CA ASP A 441 2.51 -12.80 -10.28
C ASP A 441 2.88 -11.45 -9.63
N VAL A 442 2.55 -11.28 -8.34
CA VAL A 442 2.83 -10.04 -7.62
C VAL A 442 4.34 -9.72 -7.58
N ARG A 443 5.22 -10.72 -7.63
CA ARG A 443 6.68 -10.54 -7.64
C ARG A 443 7.20 -9.93 -8.93
N GLU A 444 6.40 -9.91 -9.99
CA GLU A 444 6.72 -9.23 -11.25
C GLU A 444 6.45 -7.72 -11.16
N VAL A 445 5.78 -7.26 -10.09
CA VAL A 445 5.52 -5.84 -9.85
C VAL A 445 6.82 -5.11 -9.49
N ARG A 446 7.23 -4.17 -10.34
CA ARG A 446 8.46 -3.40 -10.14
C ARG A 446 8.32 -2.30 -9.11
N THR A 447 7.15 -1.67 -9.07
CA THR A 447 6.83 -0.56 -8.18
C THR A 447 5.39 -0.69 -7.69
N PHE A 448 5.21 -0.54 -6.38
CA PHE A 448 3.93 -0.54 -5.70
C PHE A 448 3.69 0.84 -5.07
N TYR A 449 2.86 1.66 -5.72
CA TYR A 449 2.49 2.98 -5.25
C TYR A 449 1.38 2.88 -4.20
N LEU A 450 1.60 3.49 -3.03
CA LEU A 450 0.63 3.61 -1.95
C LEU A 450 0.16 5.06 -1.87
N ALA A 451 -1.11 5.30 -2.21
CA ALA A 451 -1.76 6.60 -2.15
C ALA A 451 -2.79 6.67 -1.02
N GLY A 452 -3.20 7.89 -0.67
CA GLY A 452 -4.17 8.18 0.38
C GLY A 452 -3.52 8.62 1.69
N GLY A 453 -4.30 9.29 2.54
CA GLY A 453 -3.80 9.86 3.81
C GLY A 453 -3.27 8.80 4.79
N PHE A 454 -3.84 7.60 4.74
CA PHE A 454 -3.37 6.44 5.51
C PHE A 454 -1.99 5.95 5.06
N ALA A 455 -1.75 5.91 3.74
CA ALA A 455 -0.57 5.30 3.14
C ALA A 455 0.76 6.02 3.49
N THR A 456 0.74 7.31 3.81
CA THR A 456 1.96 8.05 4.11
C THR A 456 2.67 7.52 5.36
N HIS A 457 1.91 7.18 6.40
CA HIS A 457 2.47 6.83 7.72
C HIS A 457 2.47 5.33 8.00
N VAL A 458 1.93 4.50 7.09
CA VAL A 458 1.87 3.04 7.29
C VAL A 458 3.28 2.42 7.33
N ASP A 459 3.54 1.55 8.30
CA ASP A 459 4.72 0.68 8.29
C ASP A 459 4.48 -0.46 7.29
N VAL A 460 5.32 -0.49 6.24
CA VAL A 460 5.20 -1.45 5.14
C VAL A 460 5.41 -2.89 5.64
N ASP A 461 6.40 -3.13 6.50
CA ASP A 461 6.70 -4.47 7.03
C ASP A 461 5.55 -4.97 7.91
N ALA A 462 4.95 -4.07 8.69
CA ALA A 462 3.76 -4.37 9.49
C ALA A 462 2.55 -4.70 8.60
N ALA A 463 2.30 -3.88 7.58
CA ALA A 463 1.18 -4.07 6.65
C ALA A 463 1.34 -5.36 5.81
N GLN A 464 2.56 -5.71 5.40
CA GLN A 464 2.86 -6.96 4.72
C GLN A 464 2.63 -8.18 5.61
N MET A 465 3.07 -8.12 6.87
CA MET A 465 2.88 -9.23 7.81
C MET A 465 1.40 -9.51 8.10
N LEU A 466 0.59 -8.45 8.21
CA LEU A 466 -0.86 -8.57 8.34
C LEU A 466 -1.55 -9.00 7.03
N GLY A 467 -0.82 -8.98 5.91
CA GLY A 467 -1.31 -9.29 4.57
C GLY A 467 -2.15 -8.19 3.93
N LEU A 468 -2.13 -6.97 4.47
CA LEU A 468 -2.73 -5.81 3.81
C LEU A 468 -1.98 -5.49 2.50
N LEU A 469 -0.66 -5.65 2.52
CA LEU A 469 0.22 -5.47 1.37
C LEU A 469 0.86 -6.81 0.96
N PRO A 470 1.20 -6.99 -0.32
CA PRO A 470 1.88 -8.20 -0.77
C PRO A 470 3.34 -8.23 -0.31
N SER A 471 3.89 -9.43 -0.16
CA SER A 471 5.30 -9.66 0.18
C SER A 471 6.22 -9.29 -0.99
N LEU A 472 6.74 -8.07 -0.96
CA LEU A 472 7.69 -7.47 -1.89
C LEU A 472 8.85 -6.81 -1.12
N PRO A 473 10.03 -6.60 -1.72
CA PRO A 473 11.09 -5.84 -1.09
C PRO A 473 10.60 -4.44 -0.71
N ALA A 474 11.05 -3.90 0.44
CA ALA A 474 10.69 -2.55 0.88
C ALA A 474 10.98 -1.47 -0.20
N SER A 475 12.04 -1.67 -0.99
CA SER A 475 12.40 -0.78 -2.11
C SER A 475 11.42 -0.76 -3.28
N ALA A 476 10.45 -1.70 -3.33
CA ALA A 476 9.40 -1.71 -4.34
C ALA A 476 8.26 -0.73 -3.98
N PHE A 477 8.09 -0.38 -2.71
CA PHE A 477 7.00 0.47 -2.25
C PHE A 477 7.37 1.95 -2.36
N VAL A 478 6.46 2.74 -2.93
CA VAL A 478 6.58 4.19 -3.04
C VAL A 478 5.31 4.82 -2.46
N LYS A 479 5.46 5.55 -1.37
CA LYS A 479 4.36 6.28 -0.74
C LYS A 479 4.20 7.63 -1.44
N VAL A 480 3.03 7.89 -2.03
CA VAL A 480 2.81 9.06 -2.89
C VAL A 480 2.00 10.19 -2.22
N GLY A 481 1.40 9.93 -1.05
CA GLY A 481 0.57 10.90 -0.35
C GLY A 481 -0.74 11.18 -1.10
N ASN A 482 -1.17 12.45 -1.16
CA ASN A 482 -2.37 12.85 -1.91
C ASN A 482 -2.09 12.97 -3.43
N ALA A 483 -2.03 11.80 -4.07
CA ALA A 483 -1.83 11.69 -5.52
C ALA A 483 -3.04 12.18 -6.33
N SER A 484 -4.26 12.15 -5.78
CA SER A 484 -5.48 12.68 -6.41
C SER A 484 -5.34 14.20 -6.65
N LEU A 485 -4.97 14.96 -5.62
CA LEU A 485 -4.72 16.40 -5.72
C LEU A 485 -3.56 16.72 -6.67
N GLN A 486 -2.51 15.90 -6.65
CA GLN A 486 -1.37 16.07 -7.55
C GLN A 486 -1.79 15.88 -9.02
N GLY A 487 -2.55 14.83 -9.33
CA GLY A 487 -3.07 14.60 -10.68
C GLY A 487 -4.03 15.70 -11.13
N ALA A 488 -4.91 16.20 -10.24
CA ALA A 488 -5.76 17.35 -10.52
C ALA A 488 -4.94 18.61 -10.85
N ALA A 489 -3.85 18.85 -10.11
CA ALA A 489 -2.94 19.96 -10.35
C ALA A 489 -2.12 19.80 -11.64
N MET A 490 -1.80 18.58 -12.04
CA MET A 490 -1.15 18.31 -13.33
C MET A 490 -2.09 18.60 -14.49
N ALA A 491 -3.35 18.13 -14.43
CA ALA A 491 -4.36 18.42 -15.43
C ALA A 491 -4.79 19.90 -15.48
N LEU A 492 -4.59 20.66 -14.38
CA LEU A 492 -4.79 22.11 -14.34
C LEU A 492 -3.66 22.85 -15.07
N ARG A 493 -2.41 22.45 -14.82
CA ARG A 493 -1.21 23.15 -15.29
C ARG A 493 -0.77 22.74 -16.69
N SER A 494 -1.31 21.65 -17.25
CA SER A 494 -0.94 21.14 -18.56
C SER A 494 -2.15 20.55 -19.30
N GLY A 495 -2.51 21.16 -20.45
CA GLY A 495 -3.47 20.61 -21.39
C GLY A 495 -3.02 19.26 -21.98
N ALA A 496 -1.71 19.08 -22.17
CA ALA A 496 -1.13 17.82 -22.60
C ALA A 496 -1.32 16.70 -21.56
N ASP A 497 -1.11 16.97 -20.26
CA ASP A 497 -1.39 15.99 -19.20
C ASP A 497 -2.88 15.70 -19.05
N ARG A 498 -3.75 16.70 -19.30
CA ARG A 498 -5.21 16.50 -19.36
C ARG A 498 -5.60 15.54 -20.49
N GLN A 499 -5.05 15.74 -21.70
CA GLN A 499 -5.29 14.82 -22.82
C GLN A 499 -4.72 13.43 -22.55
N ARG A 500 -3.54 13.35 -21.93
CA ARG A 500 -2.93 12.07 -21.55
C ARG A 500 -3.80 11.30 -20.57
N LEU A 501 -4.40 11.97 -19.59
CA LEU A 501 -5.34 11.35 -18.66
C LEU A 501 -6.57 10.77 -19.38
N GLU A 502 -7.17 11.53 -20.31
CA GLU A 502 -8.27 11.06 -21.15
C GLU A 502 -7.87 9.78 -21.93
N ASP A 503 -6.66 9.74 -22.48
CA ASP A 503 -6.15 8.60 -23.24
C ASP A 503 -5.81 7.40 -22.35
N HIS A 504 -5.38 7.61 -21.10
CA HIS A 504 -5.24 6.53 -20.13
C HIS A 504 -6.60 5.93 -19.78
N VAL A 505 -7.57 6.77 -19.39
CA VAL A 505 -8.90 6.31 -18.95
C VAL A 505 -9.59 5.46 -20.03
N ARG A 506 -9.50 5.87 -21.31
CA ARG A 506 -10.08 5.10 -22.43
C ARG A 506 -9.50 3.69 -22.60
N ARG A 507 -8.28 3.44 -22.12
CA ARG A 507 -7.57 2.16 -22.28
C ARG A 507 -7.69 1.26 -21.05
N ILE A 508 -8.23 1.76 -19.94
CA ILE A 508 -8.34 0.99 -18.71
C ILE A 508 -9.44 -0.06 -18.86
N GLU A 509 -9.10 -1.30 -18.50
CA GLU A 509 -10.07 -2.35 -18.28
C GLU A 509 -10.61 -2.27 -16.85
N HIS A 510 -11.84 -1.79 -16.67
CA HIS A 510 -12.49 -1.73 -15.36
C HIS A 510 -13.05 -3.11 -14.95
N LEU A 511 -12.64 -3.60 -13.78
CA LEU A 511 -13.10 -4.86 -13.20
C LEU A 511 -14.22 -4.64 -12.20
N ARG A 512 -15.34 -5.33 -12.44
CA ARG A 512 -16.48 -5.40 -11.52
C ARG A 512 -16.30 -6.56 -10.57
N LEU A 513 -15.65 -6.30 -9.43
CA LEU A 513 -15.34 -7.31 -8.41
C LEU A 513 -16.60 -8.02 -7.90
N GLU A 514 -17.74 -7.33 -7.85
CA GLU A 514 -19.02 -7.88 -7.43
C GLU A 514 -19.59 -8.95 -8.37
N THR A 515 -19.04 -9.05 -9.59
CA THR A 515 -19.41 -10.07 -10.59
C THR A 515 -18.35 -11.16 -10.74
N ASP A 516 -17.22 -11.04 -10.05
CA ASP A 516 -16.14 -12.02 -10.13
C ASP A 516 -16.46 -13.23 -9.22
N PRO A 517 -16.46 -14.47 -9.76
CA PRO A 517 -16.86 -15.65 -9.00
C PRO A 517 -15.88 -16.02 -7.87
N GLU A 518 -14.63 -15.57 -7.92
CA GLU A 518 -13.59 -15.89 -6.93
C GLU A 518 -13.37 -14.77 -5.91
N PHE A 519 -14.00 -13.60 -6.09
CA PHE A 519 -13.85 -12.48 -5.17
C PHE A 519 -14.14 -12.89 -3.72
N PHE A 520 -15.21 -13.64 -3.49
CA PHE A 520 -15.59 -14.05 -2.14
C PHE A 520 -14.58 -15.01 -1.50
N ASP A 521 -13.97 -15.89 -2.29
CA ASP A 521 -12.94 -16.81 -1.80
C ASP A 521 -11.69 -16.05 -1.37
N TYR A 522 -11.22 -15.11 -2.20
CA TYR A 522 -10.10 -14.24 -1.83
C TYR A 522 -10.44 -13.31 -0.66
N PHE A 523 -11.68 -12.85 -0.55
CA PHE A 523 -12.14 -12.01 0.56
C PHE A 523 -12.08 -12.77 1.88
N VAL A 524 -12.62 -13.99 1.92
CA VAL A 524 -12.64 -14.82 3.14
C VAL A 524 -11.22 -15.19 3.59
N ASP A 525 -10.33 -15.54 2.67
CA ASP A 525 -8.93 -15.80 3.02
C ASP A 525 -8.21 -14.51 3.43
N GLY A 526 -8.49 -13.42 2.73
CA GLY A 526 -7.96 -12.08 2.99
C GLY A 526 -8.35 -11.54 4.37
N CYS A 527 -9.50 -11.92 4.94
CA CYS A 527 -9.90 -11.49 6.28
C CYS A 527 -8.95 -11.96 7.40
N GLN A 528 -8.08 -12.94 7.13
CA GLN A 528 -7.09 -13.42 8.10
C GLN A 528 -5.87 -12.50 8.18
N PHE A 529 -5.30 -12.33 9.37
CA PHE A 529 -4.07 -11.59 9.65
C PHE A 529 -2.83 -12.48 9.45
N LYS A 530 -2.56 -12.78 8.19
CA LYS A 530 -1.37 -13.50 7.70
C LYS A 530 -0.86 -12.85 6.42
N ALA A 531 0.43 -13.02 6.14
CA ALA A 531 1.04 -12.53 4.91
C ALA A 531 0.32 -13.07 3.69
N LEU A 532 0.24 -12.27 2.62
CA LEU A 532 -0.35 -12.74 1.37
C LEU A 532 0.52 -13.85 0.78
N PRO A 533 -0.10 -14.96 0.30
CA PRO A 533 0.64 -15.98 -0.41
C PRO A 533 1.32 -15.34 -1.63
N GLY A 534 2.62 -15.55 -1.78
CA GLY A 534 3.45 -14.95 -2.82
C GLY A 534 3.23 -15.52 -4.22
N GLY A 535 1.97 -15.68 -4.63
CA GLY A 535 1.54 -16.24 -5.92
C GLY A 535 0.24 -17.04 -5.83
N LEU A 536 -0.42 -17.23 -6.98
CA LEU A 536 -1.63 -18.07 -7.17
C LEU A 536 -1.36 -19.58 -7.00
N ASP A 537 -0.11 -19.97 -6.74
CA ASP A 537 0.36 -21.32 -6.44
C ASP A 537 1.33 -21.25 -5.24
N PRO A 538 1.12 -22.00 -4.14
CA PRO A 538 2.05 -22.02 -3.01
C PRO A 538 3.50 -22.39 -3.40
N LEU A 539 3.67 -23.17 -4.47
CA LEU A 539 4.98 -23.58 -4.98
C LEU A 539 5.67 -22.49 -5.80
N LEU A 540 4.90 -21.55 -6.37
CA LEU A 540 5.46 -20.41 -7.10
C LEU A 540 6.33 -19.56 -6.19
N GLY A 541 6.00 -19.39 -4.91
CA GLY A 541 6.78 -18.64 -3.92
C GLY A 541 8.23 -19.11 -3.72
N PHE A 542 8.53 -20.35 -4.12
CA PHE A 542 9.86 -20.96 -4.03
C PHE A 542 10.65 -20.90 -5.36
N ARG A 543 10.14 -20.16 -6.34
CA ARG A 543 10.82 -19.90 -7.63
C ARG A 543 11.71 -18.66 -7.53
N THR A 544 12.99 -18.82 -7.84
CA THR A 544 13.95 -17.72 -7.95
C THR A 544 14.76 -17.89 -9.24
N SER A 545 14.91 -16.83 -10.02
CA SER A 545 15.82 -16.78 -11.15
C SER A 545 16.42 -15.38 -11.24
N ARG A 546 17.62 -15.19 -10.71
CA ARG A 546 18.30 -13.89 -10.75
C ARG A 546 19.81 -14.00 -10.61
N ARG A 547 20.50 -13.02 -11.20
CA ARG A 547 21.85 -12.64 -10.79
C ARG A 547 21.78 -11.87 -9.48
N ILE A 548 22.81 -12.01 -8.65
CA ILE A 548 22.89 -11.36 -7.34
C ILE A 548 24.24 -10.67 -7.19
N GLU A 549 24.22 -9.52 -6.52
CA GLU A 549 25.43 -8.86 -6.03
C GLU A 549 25.74 -9.46 -4.67
N GLN A 550 26.75 -10.34 -4.61
CA GLN A 550 27.15 -11.00 -3.38
C GLN A 550 28.68 -11.02 -3.27
N THR A 551 29.20 -10.25 -2.31
CA THR A 551 30.60 -10.31 -1.90
C THR A 551 30.64 -11.00 -0.53
N PRO A 552 31.52 -11.99 -0.31
CA PRO A 552 31.46 -12.76 0.92
C PRO A 552 32.01 -11.96 2.10
N SER A 553 31.51 -12.21 3.30
CA SER A 553 32.10 -11.62 4.51
C SER A 553 33.55 -12.07 4.69
N VAL A 554 34.40 -11.20 5.24
CA VAL A 554 35.79 -11.56 5.60
C VAL A 554 35.82 -12.79 6.52
N ALA A 555 34.80 -12.97 7.37
CA ALA A 555 34.67 -14.13 8.23
C ALA A 555 34.38 -15.44 7.47
N ALA A 556 33.56 -15.41 6.43
CA ALA A 556 33.33 -16.58 5.56
C ALA A 556 34.57 -16.90 4.74
N LEU A 557 35.23 -15.89 4.15
CA LEU A 557 36.47 -16.07 3.41
C LEU A 557 37.59 -16.65 4.30
N THR A 558 37.74 -16.12 5.52
CA THR A 558 38.71 -16.63 6.50
C THR A 558 38.49 -18.10 6.84
N ARG A 559 37.23 -18.52 6.95
CA ARG A 559 36.87 -19.93 7.14
C ARG A 559 37.17 -20.78 5.91
N ALA A 560 36.84 -20.29 4.70
CA ALA A 560 37.12 -20.97 3.45
C ALA A 560 38.63 -21.17 3.21
N LEU A 561 39.45 -20.25 3.70
CA LEU A 561 40.92 -20.35 3.73
C LEU A 561 41.45 -21.30 4.84
N GLY A 562 40.57 -21.92 5.62
CA GLY A 562 40.93 -22.92 6.62
C GLY A 562 41.43 -22.36 7.96
N SER A 563 41.25 -21.06 8.23
CA SER A 563 41.60 -20.49 9.55
C SER A 563 40.48 -20.77 10.57
N PRO A 564 40.80 -21.26 11.79
CA PRO A 564 39.82 -21.46 12.86
C PRO A 564 39.15 -20.16 13.28
N ALA A 565 37.93 -20.26 13.82
CA ALA A 565 37.23 -19.12 14.42
C ALA A 565 38.13 -18.43 15.48
N ARG A 566 38.23 -17.09 15.41
CA ARG A 566 39.02 -16.22 16.31
C ARG A 566 40.54 -16.24 16.12
N ARG A 567 41.06 -16.81 15.03
CA ARG A 567 42.47 -16.64 14.64
C ARG A 567 42.55 -15.74 13.39
N PRO A 568 43.12 -14.52 13.49
CA PRO A 568 43.28 -13.65 12.33
C PRO A 568 44.20 -14.31 11.30
N LEU A 569 43.96 -14.03 10.03
CA LEU A 569 44.86 -14.41 8.95
C LEU A 569 46.19 -13.64 9.10
N PRO A 570 47.30 -14.17 8.56
CA PRO A 570 48.56 -13.43 8.53
C PRO A 570 48.40 -12.10 7.79
N GLU A 571 49.04 -11.04 8.30
CA GLU A 571 49.01 -9.70 7.66
C GLU A 571 49.47 -9.75 6.19
N THR A 572 50.38 -10.67 5.86
CA THR A 572 50.88 -10.91 4.50
C THR A 572 49.81 -11.39 3.52
N MET A 573 48.63 -11.83 3.98
CA MET A 573 47.52 -12.23 3.12
C MET A 573 46.48 -11.12 2.92
N HIS A 574 46.52 -10.05 3.73
CA HIS A 574 45.49 -9.01 3.68
C HIS A 574 45.46 -8.32 2.31
N GLU A 575 46.63 -7.95 1.76
CA GLU A 575 46.71 -7.33 0.43
C GLU A 575 46.12 -8.22 -0.68
N THR A 576 46.45 -9.52 -0.69
CA THR A 576 45.91 -10.48 -1.66
C THR A 576 44.40 -10.69 -1.48
N ILE A 577 43.89 -10.64 -0.25
CA ILE A 577 42.46 -10.76 0.06
C ILE A 577 41.70 -9.53 -0.41
N ASP A 578 42.20 -8.34 -0.12
CA ASP A 578 41.60 -7.08 -0.54
C ASP A 578 41.60 -6.97 -2.07
N GLU A 579 42.69 -7.40 -2.73
CA GLU A 579 42.78 -7.52 -4.19
C GLU A 579 41.69 -8.46 -4.73
N ALA A 580 41.55 -9.66 -4.16
CA ALA A 580 40.55 -10.64 -4.60
C ALA A 580 39.10 -10.16 -4.40
N LEU A 581 38.80 -9.54 -3.25
CA LEU A 581 37.49 -8.97 -2.96
C LEU A 581 37.14 -7.86 -3.95
N THR A 582 38.09 -6.95 -4.21
CA THR A 582 37.90 -5.84 -5.15
C THR A 582 37.66 -6.35 -6.57
N LEU A 583 38.44 -7.32 -7.03
CA LEU A 583 38.27 -7.90 -8.37
C LEU A 583 36.91 -8.59 -8.52
N TYR A 584 36.48 -9.34 -7.50
CA TYR A 584 35.19 -10.01 -7.51
C TYR A 584 34.02 -9.03 -7.41
N GLU A 585 34.14 -7.95 -6.65
CA GLU A 585 33.12 -6.89 -6.59
C GLU A 585 32.93 -6.21 -7.96
N GLN A 586 34.02 -6.05 -8.73
CA GLN A 586 33.97 -5.41 -10.06
C GLN A 586 33.46 -6.33 -11.18
N HIS A 587 33.72 -7.64 -11.08
CA HIS A 587 33.52 -8.57 -12.20
C HIS A 587 32.71 -9.82 -11.87
N GLY A 588 32.43 -10.06 -10.59
CA GLY A 588 31.69 -11.21 -10.10
C GLY A 588 30.30 -11.30 -10.69
N GLN A 589 29.85 -12.53 -10.93
CA GLN A 589 28.54 -12.80 -11.57
C GLN A 589 27.84 -13.91 -10.80
N ALA A 590 27.66 -13.72 -9.50
CA ALA A 590 26.94 -14.67 -8.69
C ALA A 590 25.48 -14.79 -9.16
N TRP A 591 24.94 -16.00 -9.05
CA TRP A 591 23.56 -16.28 -9.43
C TRP A 591 22.94 -17.34 -8.53
N VAL A 592 21.61 -17.35 -8.51
CA VAL A 592 20.80 -18.36 -7.86
C VAL A 592 19.58 -18.73 -8.73
N TRP A 593 19.32 -20.03 -8.81
CA TRP A 593 18.08 -20.59 -9.30
C TRP A 593 17.43 -21.48 -8.26
N SER A 594 16.12 -21.39 -8.10
CA SER A 594 15.33 -22.32 -7.31
C SER A 594 14.00 -22.62 -7.98
N ARG A 595 13.52 -23.86 -7.80
CA ARG A 595 12.22 -24.31 -8.29
C ARG A 595 11.63 -25.35 -7.34
N ALA A 596 10.40 -25.14 -6.91
CA ALA A 596 9.65 -26.18 -6.21
C ALA A 596 8.86 -27.05 -7.18
N VAL A 597 8.82 -28.35 -6.89
CA VAL A 597 8.01 -29.37 -7.58
C VAL A 597 7.38 -30.30 -6.55
N GLU A 598 6.17 -30.77 -6.82
CA GLU A 598 5.51 -31.76 -5.97
C GLU A 598 6.26 -33.10 -5.98
N ILE A 599 6.17 -33.81 -4.86
CA ILE A 599 6.62 -35.20 -4.77
C ILE A 599 5.48 -36.09 -5.27
N GLU A 600 5.69 -36.74 -6.40
CA GLU A 600 4.72 -37.63 -7.02
C GLU A 600 4.61 -38.96 -6.28
N ARG A 601 5.76 -39.49 -5.81
CA ARG A 601 5.84 -40.77 -5.10
C ARG A 601 7.09 -40.88 -4.25
N ILE A 602 6.97 -41.51 -3.08
CA ILE A 602 8.11 -41.94 -2.27
C ILE A 602 8.05 -43.47 -2.09
N ASP A 603 9.15 -44.15 -2.38
CA ASP A 603 9.37 -45.59 -2.17
C ASP A 603 10.50 -45.79 -1.14
N ASN A 604 10.71 -46.99 -0.63
CA ASN A 604 11.73 -47.26 0.41
C ASN A 604 13.18 -46.88 0.01
N GLN A 605 13.50 -46.82 -1.29
CA GLN A 605 14.86 -46.57 -1.79
C GLN A 605 14.98 -45.34 -2.71
N SER A 606 13.87 -44.69 -3.03
CA SER A 606 13.82 -43.62 -4.03
C SER A 606 12.59 -42.75 -3.90
N PHE A 607 12.62 -41.56 -4.47
CA PHE A 607 11.44 -40.72 -4.63
C PHE A 607 11.37 -40.16 -6.05
N VAL A 608 10.17 -39.76 -6.47
CA VAL A 608 9.90 -39.16 -7.78
C VAL A 608 9.36 -37.76 -7.57
N ALA A 609 9.96 -36.78 -8.23
CA ALA A 609 9.51 -35.39 -8.23
C ALA A 609 9.82 -34.77 -9.61
N GLY A 610 8.88 -34.00 -10.16
CA GLY A 610 9.02 -33.36 -11.48
C GLY A 610 9.41 -34.33 -12.59
N GLY A 611 8.83 -35.53 -12.61
CA GLY A 611 9.12 -36.60 -13.56
C GLY A 611 10.51 -37.24 -13.41
N GLN A 612 11.34 -36.82 -12.45
CA GLN A 612 12.66 -37.38 -12.19
C GLN A 612 12.63 -38.33 -11.00
N ARG A 613 13.23 -39.51 -11.14
CA ARG A 613 13.44 -40.47 -10.05
C ARG A 613 14.83 -40.28 -9.44
N PHE A 614 14.89 -40.01 -8.14
CA PHE A 614 16.13 -39.88 -7.36
C PHE A 614 16.38 -41.13 -6.52
N HIS A 615 17.61 -41.62 -6.52
CA HIS A 615 18.01 -42.85 -5.84
C HIS A 615 18.76 -42.54 -4.53
N SER A 616 17.99 -42.42 -3.44
CA SER A 616 18.54 -42.25 -2.09
C SER A 616 17.58 -42.81 -1.05
N GLU A 617 17.95 -43.94 -0.45
CA GLU A 617 17.23 -44.55 0.68
C GLU A 617 17.16 -43.59 1.89
N LEU A 618 18.25 -42.84 2.13
CA LEU A 618 18.31 -41.85 3.21
C LEU A 618 17.27 -40.74 3.03
N LEU A 619 17.22 -40.12 1.85
CA LEU A 619 16.28 -39.03 1.59
C LEU A 619 14.84 -39.54 1.54
N ALA A 620 14.60 -40.70 0.92
CA ALA A 620 13.26 -41.29 0.89
C ALA A 620 12.74 -41.58 2.30
N SER A 621 13.59 -42.11 3.19
CA SER A 621 13.24 -42.34 4.60
C SER A 621 12.96 -41.02 5.34
N ARG A 622 13.80 -39.99 5.15
CA ARG A 622 13.60 -38.66 5.76
C ARG A 622 12.30 -38.01 5.30
N TYR A 623 12.05 -38.00 4.00
CA TYR A 623 10.86 -37.37 3.41
C TYR A 623 9.58 -38.08 3.80
N THR A 624 9.60 -39.41 3.88
CA THR A 624 8.48 -40.19 4.44
C THR A 624 8.24 -39.84 5.91
N SER A 625 9.30 -39.81 6.74
CA SER A 625 9.17 -39.54 8.18
C SER A 625 8.72 -38.12 8.51
N ALA A 626 8.99 -37.18 7.60
CA ALA A 626 8.64 -35.79 7.73
C ALA A 626 7.33 -35.45 7.00
N ASP A 627 6.63 -36.41 6.38
CA ASP A 627 5.43 -36.12 5.58
C ASP A 627 5.67 -35.00 4.54
N ALA A 628 6.78 -35.14 3.81
CA ALA A 628 7.14 -34.18 2.77
C ALA A 628 6.25 -34.37 1.54
N HIS A 629 5.74 -33.26 0.99
CA HIS A 629 4.82 -33.25 -0.15
C HIS A 629 5.38 -32.52 -1.38
N ALA A 630 6.44 -31.71 -1.20
CA ALA A 630 7.14 -31.05 -2.30
C ALA A 630 8.64 -30.98 -2.02
N VAL A 631 9.42 -30.76 -3.08
CA VAL A 631 10.86 -30.52 -2.99
C VAL A 631 11.23 -29.24 -3.73
N ILE A 632 12.27 -28.56 -3.26
CA ILE A 632 12.84 -27.39 -3.90
C ILE A 632 14.21 -27.78 -4.44
N ALA A 633 14.34 -27.79 -5.76
CA ALA A 633 15.64 -27.84 -6.42
C ALA A 633 16.27 -26.45 -6.36
N MET A 634 17.57 -26.37 -6.05
CA MET A 634 18.32 -25.12 -6.05
C MET A 634 19.68 -25.30 -6.70
N ALA A 635 20.13 -24.27 -7.42
CA ALA A 635 21.51 -24.11 -7.87
C ALA A 635 22.01 -22.72 -7.51
N VAL A 636 23.24 -22.64 -7.00
CA VAL A 636 23.94 -21.39 -6.67
C VAL A 636 25.34 -21.41 -7.25
N SER A 637 25.88 -20.25 -7.63
CA SER A 637 27.26 -20.15 -8.11
C SER A 637 27.86 -18.76 -7.89
N ALA A 638 29.19 -18.71 -7.88
CA ALA A 638 29.98 -17.48 -7.98
C ALA A 638 30.15 -16.98 -9.44
N GLY A 639 29.67 -17.74 -10.43
CA GLY A 639 29.76 -17.39 -11.86
C GLY A 639 31.06 -17.85 -12.52
N HIS A 640 31.11 -17.77 -13.86
CA HIS A 640 32.23 -18.27 -14.68
C HIS A 640 33.49 -17.41 -14.59
N TRP A 641 33.36 -16.11 -14.32
CA TRP A 641 34.49 -15.18 -14.35
C TRP A 641 35.60 -15.59 -13.37
N VAL A 642 35.24 -15.96 -12.14
CA VAL A 642 36.23 -16.30 -11.10
C VAL A 642 36.99 -17.59 -11.40
N ASP A 643 36.38 -18.55 -12.10
CA ASP A 643 37.05 -19.77 -12.55
C ASP A 643 38.13 -19.43 -13.59
N GLY A 644 37.79 -18.61 -14.58
CA GLY A 644 38.74 -18.15 -15.59
C GLY A 644 39.88 -17.31 -15.01
N GLU A 645 39.58 -16.43 -14.04
CA GLU A 645 40.59 -15.61 -13.38
C GLU A 645 41.52 -16.46 -12.49
N THR A 646 40.97 -17.46 -11.79
CA THR A 646 41.76 -18.42 -11.01
C THR A 646 42.74 -19.18 -11.90
N GLU A 647 42.29 -19.67 -13.06
CA GLU A 647 43.15 -20.35 -14.03
C GLU A 647 44.23 -19.43 -14.60
N ALA A 648 43.87 -18.20 -14.96
CA ALA A 648 44.80 -17.22 -15.51
C ALA A 648 45.91 -16.83 -14.52
N ARG A 649 45.57 -16.69 -13.22
CA ARG A 649 46.53 -16.29 -12.18
C ARG A 649 47.35 -17.45 -11.62
N TRP A 650 47.00 -18.70 -11.90
CA TRP A 650 47.65 -19.87 -11.29
C TRP A 650 49.16 -19.94 -11.54
N ALA A 651 49.61 -19.54 -12.73
CA ALA A 651 51.01 -19.56 -13.11
C ALA A 651 51.83 -18.42 -12.46
N ASP A 652 51.24 -17.23 -12.32
CA ASP A 652 51.96 -15.99 -12.04
C ASP A 652 51.76 -15.50 -10.60
N ARG A 653 50.54 -15.66 -10.07
CA ARG A 653 50.08 -15.24 -8.74
C ARG A 653 49.27 -16.38 -8.09
N PRO A 654 49.92 -17.52 -7.77
CA PRO A 654 49.22 -18.68 -7.20
C PRO A 654 48.59 -18.38 -5.83
N ASP A 655 49.12 -17.41 -5.08
CA ASP A 655 48.54 -16.90 -3.85
C ASP A 655 47.14 -16.31 -4.11
N LEU A 656 47.02 -15.43 -5.11
CA LEU A 656 45.76 -14.81 -5.50
C LEU A 656 44.78 -15.82 -6.08
N ALA A 657 45.27 -16.75 -6.91
CA ALA A 657 44.44 -17.81 -7.48
C ALA A 657 43.79 -18.68 -6.39
N VAL A 658 44.55 -19.06 -5.36
CA VAL A 658 44.00 -19.80 -4.20
C VAL A 658 42.97 -18.96 -3.44
N VAL A 659 43.24 -17.66 -3.23
CA VAL A 659 42.30 -16.77 -2.53
C VAL A 659 41.01 -16.58 -3.34
N LEU A 660 41.08 -16.39 -4.66
CA LEU A 660 39.91 -16.27 -5.55
C LEU A 660 39.06 -17.55 -5.55
N ASP A 661 39.68 -18.73 -5.60
CA ASP A 661 38.98 -20.01 -5.52
C ASP A 661 38.26 -20.20 -4.18
N ARG A 662 38.90 -19.82 -3.07
CA ARG A 662 38.27 -19.87 -1.73
C ARG A 662 37.21 -18.79 -1.54
N LEU A 663 37.37 -17.63 -2.17
CA LEU A 663 36.38 -16.55 -2.22
C LEU A 663 35.12 -17.02 -2.96
N ALA A 664 35.27 -17.66 -4.12
CA ALA A 664 34.16 -18.22 -4.87
C ALA A 664 33.37 -19.25 -4.02
N ALA A 665 34.07 -20.15 -3.32
CA ALA A 665 33.43 -21.09 -2.40
C ALA A 665 32.69 -20.38 -1.23
N ALA A 666 33.26 -19.30 -0.70
CA ALA A 666 32.62 -18.49 0.35
C ALA A 666 31.35 -17.78 -0.15
N VAL A 667 31.38 -17.24 -1.38
CA VAL A 667 30.20 -16.63 -2.03
C VAL A 667 29.08 -17.66 -2.17
N VAL A 668 29.39 -18.84 -2.70
CA VAL A 668 28.41 -19.92 -2.87
C VAL A 668 27.77 -20.29 -1.53
N GLN A 669 28.59 -20.43 -0.49
CA GLN A 669 28.10 -20.81 0.84
C GLN A 669 27.20 -19.74 1.47
N GLU A 670 27.61 -18.47 1.46
CA GLU A 670 26.79 -17.38 2.01
C GLU A 670 25.51 -17.17 1.20
N THR A 671 25.59 -17.30 -0.13
CA THR A 671 24.41 -17.27 -1.01
C THR A 671 23.43 -18.39 -0.64
N MET A 672 23.92 -19.62 -0.51
CA MET A 672 23.11 -20.77 -0.10
C MET A 672 22.44 -20.55 1.25
N GLN A 673 23.16 -19.96 2.21
CA GLN A 673 22.65 -19.66 3.54
C GLN A 673 21.57 -18.56 3.51
N ALA A 674 21.83 -17.45 2.80
CA ALA A 674 20.87 -16.36 2.65
C ALA A 674 19.57 -16.87 1.98
N MET A 675 19.71 -17.65 0.92
CA MET A 675 18.57 -18.24 0.22
C MET A 675 17.81 -19.26 1.08
N THR A 676 18.51 -20.03 1.91
CA THR A 676 17.85 -20.94 2.86
C THR A 676 16.99 -20.15 3.85
N ILE A 677 17.48 -19.01 4.37
CA ILE A 677 16.71 -18.15 5.28
C ILE A 677 15.47 -17.60 4.57
N ASP A 678 15.61 -17.12 3.34
CA ASP A 678 14.49 -16.62 2.55
C ASP A 678 13.45 -17.72 2.28
N LEU A 679 13.88 -18.92 1.90
CA LEU A 679 12.98 -20.05 1.69
C LEU A 679 12.30 -20.51 2.99
N CYS A 680 12.97 -20.45 4.15
CA CYS A 680 12.36 -20.74 5.44
C CYS A 680 11.23 -19.74 5.74
N ARG A 681 11.46 -18.44 5.56
CA ARG A 681 10.41 -17.41 5.74
C ARG A 681 9.23 -17.63 4.81
N THR A 682 9.49 -17.97 3.54
CA THR A 682 8.44 -18.31 2.59
C THR A 682 7.66 -19.55 3.02
N ALA A 683 8.35 -20.61 3.47
CA ALA A 683 7.70 -21.82 3.98
C ALA A 683 6.81 -21.51 5.20
N GLU A 684 7.32 -20.74 6.16
CA GLU A 684 6.56 -20.32 7.36
C GLU A 684 5.30 -19.52 6.99
N ALA A 685 5.38 -18.64 6.00
CA ALA A 685 4.23 -17.88 5.49
C ALA A 685 3.12 -18.80 4.92
N HIS A 686 3.47 -20.01 4.49
CA HIS A 686 2.56 -21.04 3.98
C HIS A 686 2.24 -22.14 5.01
N GLU A 687 2.58 -21.96 6.29
CA GLU A 687 2.44 -22.99 7.35
C GLU A 687 3.20 -24.29 7.04
N LEU A 688 4.32 -24.15 6.32
CA LEU A 688 5.23 -25.23 5.95
C LEU A 688 6.55 -25.10 6.71
N CYS A 689 7.25 -26.22 6.83
CA CYS A 689 8.61 -26.30 7.30
C CYS A 689 9.53 -26.73 6.16
N LEU A 690 10.69 -26.08 6.08
CA LEU A 690 11.73 -26.39 5.12
C LEU A 690 12.78 -27.31 5.75
N LEU A 691 12.93 -28.53 5.22
CA LEU A 691 13.97 -29.46 5.65
C LEU A 691 15.36 -28.97 5.18
N PRO A 692 16.45 -29.28 5.93
CA PRO A 692 17.80 -28.86 5.56
C PRO A 692 18.20 -29.32 4.15
N PRO A 693 18.97 -28.51 3.41
CA PRO A 693 19.42 -28.86 2.07
C PRO A 693 20.32 -30.10 2.07
N TYR A 694 20.17 -30.93 1.04
CA TYR A 694 21.05 -32.05 0.75
C TYR A 694 21.52 -32.01 -0.71
N SER A 695 22.71 -32.54 -0.99
CA SER A 695 23.32 -32.49 -2.33
C SER A 695 23.75 -33.88 -2.81
N PRO A 696 23.63 -34.20 -4.11
CA PRO A 696 24.29 -35.37 -4.70
C PRO A 696 25.78 -35.40 -4.34
N GLY A 697 26.30 -36.58 -4.00
CA GLY A 697 27.67 -36.77 -3.50
C GLY A 697 27.83 -36.75 -1.99
N TYR A 698 26.81 -36.30 -1.25
CA TYR A 698 26.76 -36.50 0.20
C TYR A 698 26.45 -37.96 0.52
N THR A 699 26.79 -38.39 1.74
CA THR A 699 26.60 -39.76 2.20
C THR A 699 25.19 -40.26 1.92
N GLY A 700 25.08 -41.38 1.19
CA GLY A 700 23.78 -41.98 0.86
C GLY A 700 23.04 -41.35 -0.33
N TRP A 701 23.69 -40.49 -1.13
CA TRP A 701 23.13 -39.99 -2.39
C TRP A 701 24.18 -39.93 -3.51
N ALA A 702 23.92 -40.65 -4.61
CA ALA A 702 24.85 -40.78 -5.73
C ALA A 702 25.07 -39.47 -6.49
N MET A 703 26.30 -39.24 -6.96
CA MET A 703 26.67 -38.08 -7.79
C MET A 703 25.90 -38.02 -9.11
N ASP A 704 25.56 -39.17 -9.71
CA ASP A 704 24.87 -39.23 -11.02
C ASP A 704 23.51 -38.51 -11.02
N ASP A 705 22.86 -38.36 -9.86
CA ASP A 705 21.60 -37.64 -9.72
C ASP A 705 21.74 -36.12 -9.91
N GLN A 706 22.95 -35.59 -10.03
CA GLN A 706 23.23 -34.20 -10.33
C GLN A 706 22.66 -33.79 -11.70
N HIS A 707 22.67 -34.68 -12.69
CA HIS A 707 22.01 -34.45 -13.99
C HIS A 707 20.50 -34.33 -13.86
N ARG A 708 19.88 -35.11 -12.96
CA ARG A 708 18.43 -35.08 -12.73
C ARG A 708 18.02 -33.79 -12.04
N LEU A 709 18.82 -33.36 -11.07
CA LEU A 709 18.60 -32.12 -10.35
C LEU A 709 18.74 -30.89 -11.26
N ALA A 710 19.75 -30.88 -12.14
CA ALA A 710 19.89 -29.85 -13.16
C ALA A 710 18.71 -29.85 -14.15
N ARG A 711 18.19 -31.02 -14.53
CA ARG A 711 17.01 -31.10 -15.41
C ARG A 711 15.76 -30.51 -14.76
N LEU A 712 15.51 -30.80 -13.47
CA LEU A 712 14.40 -30.17 -12.74
C LEU A 712 14.43 -28.64 -12.82
N LEU A 713 15.61 -28.04 -12.70
CA LEU A 713 15.77 -26.59 -12.82
C LEU A 713 15.56 -26.07 -14.24
N ARG A 714 15.93 -26.86 -15.27
CA ARG A 714 15.85 -26.49 -16.70
C ARG A 714 14.47 -26.69 -17.32
N ASP A 715 13.62 -27.56 -16.77
CA ASP A 715 12.26 -27.80 -17.26
C ASP A 715 11.31 -26.61 -16.96
N ASP A 716 11.86 -25.41 -16.75
CA ASP A 716 11.22 -24.12 -16.47
C ASP A 716 11.86 -23.08 -17.41
N GLU A 717 11.06 -22.28 -18.13
CA GLU A 717 11.54 -21.26 -19.06
C GLU A 717 12.46 -20.21 -18.40
N SER A 718 12.36 -20.02 -17.09
CA SER A 718 13.23 -19.13 -16.30
C SER A 718 14.46 -19.81 -15.69
N GLY A 719 14.64 -21.10 -15.94
CA GLY A 719 15.75 -21.90 -15.40
C GLY A 719 17.12 -21.56 -15.99
N PRO A 720 18.21 -22.13 -15.44
CA PRO A 720 19.54 -21.94 -15.99
C PRO A 720 19.66 -22.49 -17.41
N SER A 721 20.28 -21.71 -18.30
CA SER A 721 20.66 -22.23 -19.62
C SER A 721 21.77 -23.30 -19.50
N ALA A 722 22.03 -24.04 -20.57
CA ALA A 722 23.15 -24.98 -20.61
C ALA A 722 24.52 -24.29 -20.44
N SER A 723 24.63 -23.02 -20.82
CA SER A 723 25.83 -22.20 -20.60
C SER A 723 25.96 -21.71 -19.17
N ASP A 724 24.86 -21.55 -18.44
CA ASP A 724 24.89 -21.09 -17.05
C ASP A 724 25.35 -22.18 -16.10
N LEU A 725 24.83 -23.40 -16.27
CA LEU A 725 25.12 -24.55 -15.44
C LEU A 725 25.26 -25.79 -16.31
N GLU A 726 26.48 -26.31 -16.45
CA GLU A 726 26.79 -27.56 -17.14
C GLU A 726 27.07 -28.66 -16.11
N VAL A 727 26.50 -29.85 -16.30
CA VAL A 727 26.85 -31.05 -15.54
C VAL A 727 27.62 -31.98 -16.48
N LEU A 728 28.88 -32.24 -16.16
CA LEU A 728 29.80 -33.09 -16.93
C LEU A 728 29.46 -34.56 -16.75
N ASP A 729 29.94 -35.43 -17.64
CA ASP A 729 29.75 -36.90 -17.55
C ASP A 729 30.25 -37.52 -16.23
N SER A 730 31.15 -36.82 -15.53
CA SER A 730 31.66 -37.22 -14.21
C SER A 730 30.72 -36.88 -13.06
N GLY A 731 29.61 -36.18 -13.32
CA GLY A 731 28.73 -35.58 -12.32
C GLY A 731 29.24 -34.24 -11.77
N MET A 732 30.49 -33.84 -12.08
CA MET A 732 31.00 -32.51 -11.73
C MET A 732 30.23 -31.40 -12.47
N VAL A 733 30.23 -30.20 -11.91
CA VAL A 733 29.51 -29.06 -12.48
C VAL A 733 30.45 -27.94 -12.92
N ARG A 734 30.02 -27.19 -13.93
CA ARG A 734 30.65 -25.95 -14.39
C ARG A 734 29.60 -24.82 -14.37
N PRO A 735 29.89 -23.63 -13.79
CA PRO A 735 31.13 -23.21 -13.12
C PRO A 735 31.55 -24.15 -12.00
N LYS A 736 32.86 -24.31 -11.80
CA LYS A 736 33.45 -25.19 -10.78
C LYS A 736 32.91 -24.86 -9.40
N ASN A 737 32.75 -23.56 -9.13
CA ASN A 737 32.15 -23.05 -7.91
C ASN A 737 30.64 -22.89 -8.07
N ALA A 738 29.96 -23.99 -8.41
CA ALA A 738 28.51 -24.10 -8.38
C ALA A 738 28.10 -25.26 -7.46
N GLN A 739 26.98 -25.10 -6.75
CA GLN A 739 26.43 -26.13 -5.89
C GLN A 739 24.94 -26.33 -6.23
N LEU A 740 24.55 -27.60 -6.38
CA LEU A 740 23.16 -27.99 -6.47
C LEU A 740 22.71 -28.64 -5.17
N ALA A 741 21.49 -28.34 -4.76
CA ALA A 741 20.91 -28.90 -3.55
C ALA A 741 19.40 -29.10 -3.72
N LEU A 742 18.85 -29.91 -2.83
CA LEU A 742 17.44 -30.23 -2.77
C LEU A 742 16.97 -30.06 -1.33
N PHE A 743 15.88 -29.31 -1.17
CA PHE A 743 15.17 -29.14 0.08
C PHE A 743 13.83 -29.87 -0.01
N ALA A 744 13.24 -30.22 1.13
CA ALA A 744 11.88 -30.76 1.18
C ALA A 744 10.96 -29.83 1.97
N LEU A 745 9.72 -29.73 1.52
CA LEU A 745 8.65 -28.99 2.18
C LEU A 745 7.72 -29.96 2.90
N SER A 746 7.46 -29.68 4.17
CA SER A 746 6.70 -30.54 5.09
C SER A 746 5.72 -29.70 5.92
N ARG A 747 4.65 -30.33 6.44
CA ARG A 747 3.67 -29.69 7.34
C ARG A 747 3.88 -29.97 8.83
N GLY A 748 4.91 -30.73 9.24
CA GLY A 748 4.93 -31.17 10.64
C GLY A 748 6.17 -31.90 11.18
N PRO A 749 7.42 -31.52 10.88
CA PRO A 749 8.52 -32.06 11.64
C PRO A 749 8.57 -31.36 13.01
N THR A 750 8.66 -32.13 14.08
CA THR A 750 8.99 -31.62 15.42
C THR A 750 10.41 -31.01 15.43
N ASN A 751 10.68 -30.07 16.34
CA ASN A 751 12.03 -29.48 16.50
C ASN A 751 13.14 -30.55 16.68
N ASP A 752 12.82 -31.69 17.29
CA ASP A 752 13.75 -32.80 17.47
C ASP A 752 14.04 -33.56 16.16
N GLN A 753 13.03 -33.73 15.29
CA GLN A 753 13.23 -34.28 13.95
C GLN A 753 14.11 -33.34 13.11
N MET A 754 13.90 -32.03 13.20
CA MET A 754 14.70 -31.03 12.49
C MET A 754 16.19 -31.07 12.88
N ARG A 755 16.49 -31.21 14.17
CA ARG A 755 17.87 -31.36 14.67
C ARG A 755 18.56 -32.61 14.12
N ALA A 756 17.84 -33.73 14.04
CA ALA A 756 18.37 -34.98 13.50
C ALA A 756 18.72 -34.88 12.00
N PHE A 757 18.06 -33.99 11.25
CA PHE A 757 18.31 -33.79 9.82
C PHE A 757 19.50 -32.88 9.52
N HIS A 758 20.03 -32.15 10.51
CA HIS A 758 21.12 -31.20 10.30
C HIS A 758 22.50 -31.88 10.21
N PRO A 759 23.22 -31.80 9.08
CA PRO A 759 24.46 -32.56 8.87
C PRO A 759 25.57 -32.28 9.88
N CYS A 760 25.75 -31.02 10.33
CA CYS A 760 26.77 -30.71 11.34
C CYS A 760 26.39 -31.10 12.77
N GLN A 761 25.10 -31.25 13.08
CA GLN A 761 24.65 -31.64 14.42
C GLN A 761 24.64 -33.17 14.55
N SER A 762 24.29 -33.88 13.46
CA SER A 762 24.41 -35.33 13.33
C SER A 762 25.82 -35.82 12.95
N CYS A 763 26.81 -34.92 12.88
CA CYS A 763 28.19 -35.27 12.57
C CYS A 763 28.91 -35.88 13.79
N ASP A 764 29.39 -37.12 13.63
CA ASP A 764 30.12 -37.88 14.66
C ASP A 764 31.56 -37.39 14.92
N LEU A 765 32.04 -36.39 14.17
CA LEU A 765 33.40 -35.86 14.30
C LEU A 765 33.53 -34.98 15.56
N ARG A 766 33.94 -35.60 16.67
CA ARG A 766 34.18 -34.94 17.97
C ARG A 766 35.31 -33.89 17.86
N GLY A 767 35.06 -32.67 18.34
CA GLY A 767 36.07 -31.61 18.39
C GLY A 767 36.40 -30.93 17.05
N CYS A 768 35.52 -31.04 16.06
CA CYS A 768 35.69 -30.33 14.78
C CYS A 768 35.79 -28.81 15.01
N ARG A 769 36.97 -28.23 14.75
CA ARG A 769 37.26 -26.79 14.90
C ARG A 769 36.55 -25.90 13.86
N PHE A 770 35.89 -26.54 12.90
CA PHE A 770 35.12 -25.91 11.83
C PHE A 770 33.61 -26.20 11.96
N ARG A 771 33.19 -26.83 13.06
CA ARG A 771 31.76 -27.08 13.34
C ARG A 771 31.05 -25.73 13.41
N GLN A 772 29.99 -25.59 12.64
CA GLN A 772 29.18 -24.38 12.66
C GLN A 772 28.32 -24.39 13.93
N ASP A 773 28.49 -23.38 14.79
CA ASP A 773 27.62 -23.13 15.95
C ASP A 773 26.27 -22.47 15.54
N GLY A 774 26.10 -22.15 14.25
CA GLY A 774 25.21 -21.11 13.76
C GLY A 774 23.77 -21.50 13.39
N TYR A 775 23.14 -22.43 14.10
CA TYR A 775 21.67 -22.61 14.02
C TYR A 775 21.00 -22.70 15.41
N VAL A 776 21.75 -22.43 16.49
CA VAL A 776 21.27 -22.66 17.86
C VAL A 776 20.83 -21.38 18.58
N SER A 777 20.91 -20.18 17.98
CA SER A 777 20.45 -18.97 18.70
C SER A 777 20.00 -17.76 17.87
N SER A 778 19.66 -17.89 16.59
CA SER A 778 19.21 -16.72 15.80
C SER A 778 18.17 -17.00 14.73
N ALA A 779 17.42 -18.10 14.83
CA ALA A 779 16.11 -18.19 14.20
C ALA A 779 15.07 -17.87 15.30
N PRO A 780 14.09 -16.98 15.04
CA PRO A 780 12.88 -16.90 15.87
C PRO A 780 12.21 -18.27 16.03
#